data_AF-A0A8H5RE81-F1
#
_entry.id   AF-A0A8H5RE81-F1
#
_cell.length_a   1.000
_cell.length_b   1.000
_cell.length_c   1.000
_cell.angle_alpha   90.00
_cell.angle_beta   90.00
_cell.angle_gamma   90.00
#
_symmetry.space_group_name_H-M   'P 1'
#
loop_
_entity.id
_entity.type
_entity.pdbx_description
1 polymer ?
#
loop_
_entity_poly.entity_id
_entity_poly.type
_entity_poly.pdbx_seq_one_letter_code
_entity_poly.pdbx_strand_id
1 'polypeptide(L)'
;MDSISLSDWLSVTSAGDTSFGHYKYEPSHSPTHEMCLWNFSRVFSALGWEVSAHLMTYAEWLKLVRDSWSSSEPFSEADRTTFVFEIDPEMSVSCALALWVSVHAAAEIAPGNVTRMLTVSYTDVDQAFVRLVEHYGYESPRLFTHINRTVSDTEPEDVRTIYCASKSELNRKAIERIESLQGKQIVVDIAPCYLAKILDLDDSWKHISVDSDDIEMIWKVFYGTFEENIVLRVLPGFCSPFPLHGYDHVHVIAESNPTTLETDMATNQLTFSTRQWSIQERQQVRTHLRRFGTKPSTTAFYVDRPKREDANLEWWDDGPALRRQIVWSLNLGAFIAAVTSLGSKVDAAAVVQCFVPEGIINLEQDGHLTMNLEGRELTAFAAVLPWVSYDYRLAYLIAQESETEDDEVLQVKIQLAAVISVGGLSLFDFDKSLDDPEPADTLEAVIEACTGNSASLGDEGNMWLALGLWNRVGKDSVNFSQVPDSDSVPISGISVRANWSSCVQVHELWKGISSALAANGIHTVRRELTTETQALSRNGCRAIGTHLFKAYLSQLVMRGPWPDEVEFLDVSTRRTITGFVSKAGMTLDSESIQPSYVPVFGIYHHLIRLDGKVCFKDWTRVCPRIVDDWILNNRDRSGEYESVIETYDKDETLPRPDYDEYN
;
A
#
# COMPACT_ATOMS: atom_id res chain seq x y z
N MET A 1 -37.45 -6.79 -7.04
CA MET A 1 -36.96 -6.75 -8.43
C MET A 1 -37.28 -5.37 -8.95
N ASP A 2 -36.47 -4.39 -8.54
CA ASP A 2 -36.46 -3.05 -9.09
C ASP A 2 -35.00 -2.77 -9.42
N SER A 3 -34.74 -2.40 -10.67
CA SER A 3 -33.42 -2.18 -11.23
C SER A 3 -32.82 -0.90 -10.65
N ILE A 4 -31.76 -1.03 -9.87
CA ILE A 4 -30.93 0.10 -9.44
C ILE A 4 -30.16 0.59 -10.68
N SER A 5 -30.31 1.87 -10.99
CA SER A 5 -29.73 2.53 -12.16
C SER A 5 -28.26 2.84 -11.90
N LEU A 6 -27.43 2.85 -12.95
CA LEU A 6 -25.98 3.16 -12.87
C LEU A 6 -25.72 4.53 -12.21
N SER A 7 -26.72 5.43 -12.18
CA SER A 7 -26.71 6.72 -11.47
C SER A 7 -26.56 6.61 -9.95
N ASP A 8 -26.97 5.50 -9.34
CA ASP A 8 -27.04 5.34 -7.89
C ASP A 8 -25.67 4.97 -7.29
N TRP A 9 -24.73 4.54 -8.13
CA TRP A 9 -23.33 4.24 -7.77
C TRP A 9 -22.46 5.52 -7.72
N LEU A 10 -23.04 6.68 -8.05
CA LEU A 10 -22.31 7.86 -8.51
C LEU A 10 -22.56 9.16 -7.72
N SER A 11 -23.49 9.17 -6.77
CA SER A 11 -24.04 10.39 -6.15
C SER A 11 -23.37 10.86 -4.84
N VAL A 12 -22.16 10.41 -4.49
CA VAL A 12 -21.58 10.67 -3.15
C VAL A 12 -20.62 11.88 -3.03
N THR A 13 -20.33 12.63 -4.08
CA THR A 13 -19.45 13.81 -3.96
C THR A 13 -19.92 15.02 -4.76
N SER A 14 -20.81 15.83 -4.17
CA SER A 14 -20.87 17.27 -4.47
C SER A 14 -21.68 18.06 -3.44
N ALA A 15 -21.01 18.92 -2.68
CA ALA A 15 -21.61 20.10 -2.07
C ALA A 15 -20.57 21.24 -2.09
N GLY A 16 -20.91 22.38 -2.70
CA GLY A 16 -20.14 23.62 -2.60
C GLY A 16 -20.15 24.48 -3.86
N ASP A 17 -20.90 25.57 -3.81
CA ASP A 17 -21.32 26.46 -4.90
C ASP A 17 -20.25 27.41 -5.48
N THR A 18 -20.55 27.90 -6.68
CA THR A 18 -19.71 28.73 -7.57
C THR A 18 -19.58 30.22 -7.21
N SER A 19 -18.43 30.85 -7.50
CA SER A 19 -18.35 32.10 -8.32
C SER A 19 -16.90 32.45 -8.72
N PHE A 20 -16.75 32.99 -9.93
CA PHE A 20 -15.48 33.31 -10.61
C PHE A 20 -14.71 34.49 -9.99
N GLY A 21 -13.38 34.35 -9.87
CA GLY A 21 -12.42 35.46 -9.86
C GLY A 21 -11.28 35.37 -8.85
N HIS A 22 -10.07 35.10 -9.36
CA HIS A 22 -8.74 35.23 -8.73
C HIS A 22 -8.26 34.12 -7.77
N TYR A 23 -7.05 33.63 -8.08
CA TYR A 23 -6.24 32.64 -7.38
C TYR A 23 -6.26 32.75 -5.85
N LYS A 24 -6.64 31.66 -5.18
CA LYS A 24 -6.26 31.38 -3.78
C LYS A 24 -6.30 29.87 -3.52
N TYR A 25 -5.17 29.32 -3.10
CA TYR A 25 -4.97 27.94 -2.67
C TYR A 25 -5.49 27.80 -1.24
N GLU A 26 -6.40 26.86 -0.99
CA GLU A 26 -6.75 26.39 0.36
C GLU A 26 -6.54 24.87 0.40
N PRO A 27 -5.82 24.32 1.40
CA PRO A 27 -5.53 22.91 1.49
C PRO A 27 -6.70 22.19 2.18
N SER A 28 -7.25 21.15 1.56
CA SER A 28 -8.17 20.21 2.22
C SER A 28 -7.68 18.79 2.01
N HIS A 29 -7.40 18.12 3.14
CA HIS A 29 -6.88 16.77 3.26
C HIS A 29 -7.71 15.72 2.47
N SER A 30 -7.05 15.10 1.50
CA SER A 30 -7.39 13.81 0.90
C SER A 30 -6.10 13.26 0.28
N PRO A 31 -5.78 11.96 0.38
CA PRO A 31 -4.65 11.37 -0.34
C PRO A 31 -5.06 11.23 -1.81
N THR A 32 -5.00 12.33 -2.55
CA THR A 32 -5.16 12.31 -4.00
C THR A 32 -3.79 12.15 -4.61
N HIS A 33 -3.51 10.98 -5.17
CA HIS A 33 -2.48 10.86 -6.21
C HIS A 33 -2.80 11.88 -7.30
N GLU A 34 -2.12 13.02 -7.27
CA GLU A 34 -2.38 14.12 -8.20
C GLU A 34 -1.90 13.74 -9.61
N MET A 35 -2.80 13.87 -10.58
CA MET A 35 -2.46 13.78 -11.99
C MET A 35 -1.84 15.11 -12.41
N CYS A 36 -0.51 15.25 -12.27
CA CYS A 36 0.19 16.41 -12.79
C CYS A 36 0.20 16.36 -14.32
N LEU A 37 -0.45 17.31 -15.02
CA LEU A 37 -0.16 17.54 -16.44
C LEU A 37 1.24 18.15 -16.55
N TRP A 38 2.20 17.30 -16.89
CA TRP A 38 3.55 17.71 -17.19
C TRP A 38 3.65 18.42 -18.54
N ASN A 39 3.49 19.74 -18.54
CA ASN A 39 3.82 20.67 -19.63
C ASN A 39 3.71 20.10 -21.07
N PHE A 40 2.61 19.39 -21.34
CA PHE A 40 2.33 18.83 -22.66
C PHE A 40 2.07 19.93 -23.69
N SER A 41 1.93 21.19 -23.27
CA SER A 41 1.79 22.34 -24.15
C SER A 41 2.87 22.37 -25.23
N ARG A 42 4.12 21.96 -24.92
CA ARG A 42 5.21 21.88 -25.90
C ARG A 42 5.08 20.70 -26.86
N VAL A 43 4.61 19.55 -26.38
CA VAL A 43 4.34 18.36 -27.22
C VAL A 43 3.17 18.64 -28.16
N PHE A 44 2.08 19.20 -27.65
CA PHE A 44 0.91 19.59 -28.45
C PHE A 44 1.22 20.73 -29.42
N SER A 45 2.00 21.73 -29.02
CA SER A 45 2.49 22.77 -29.93
C SER A 45 3.38 22.19 -31.04
N ALA A 46 4.24 21.22 -30.71
CA ALA A 46 5.08 20.52 -31.68
C ALA A 46 4.27 19.61 -32.64
N LEU A 47 3.11 19.11 -32.19
CA LEU A 47 2.14 18.38 -33.00
C LEU A 47 1.16 19.31 -33.75
N GLY A 48 1.25 20.63 -33.54
CA GLY A 48 0.41 21.64 -34.19
C GLY A 48 -1.04 21.69 -33.69
N TRP A 49 -1.29 21.28 -32.44
CA TRP A 49 -2.63 21.24 -31.86
C TRP A 49 -2.86 22.45 -30.94
N GLU A 50 -3.92 23.21 -31.18
CA GLU A 50 -4.47 24.17 -30.19
C GLU A 50 -5.28 23.37 -29.16
N VAL A 51 -4.88 23.41 -27.89
CA VAL A 51 -5.47 22.59 -26.83
C VAL A 51 -6.01 23.49 -25.71
N SER A 52 -7.30 23.38 -25.43
CA SER A 52 -7.91 23.83 -24.16
C SER A 52 -7.73 22.72 -23.11
N ALA A 53 -6.58 22.70 -22.43
CA ALA A 53 -6.29 21.70 -21.42
C ALA A 53 -7.11 21.97 -20.14
N HIS A 54 -7.89 20.98 -19.70
CA HIS A 54 -8.49 20.94 -18.36
C HIS A 54 -7.72 19.90 -17.56
N LEU A 55 -7.12 20.33 -16.45
CA LEU A 55 -6.47 19.44 -15.50
C LEU A 55 -7.55 18.85 -14.61
N MET A 56 -7.60 17.52 -14.52
CA MET A 56 -8.55 16.81 -13.66
C MET A 56 -7.75 15.83 -12.81
N THR A 57 -8.04 15.81 -11.51
CA THR A 57 -7.62 14.74 -10.62
C THR A 57 -8.24 13.41 -11.08
N TYR A 58 -7.67 12.28 -10.65
CA TYR A 58 -8.23 10.96 -10.95
C TYR A 58 -9.70 10.82 -10.51
N ALA A 59 -10.05 11.39 -9.35
CA ALA A 59 -11.42 11.40 -8.85
C ALA A 59 -12.37 12.26 -9.71
N GLU A 60 -11.94 13.43 -10.17
CA GLU A 60 -12.70 14.30 -11.08
C GLU A 60 -12.87 13.65 -12.45
N TRP A 61 -11.85 12.97 -12.96
CA TRP A 61 -11.91 12.22 -14.21
C TRP A 61 -12.89 11.05 -14.10
N LEU A 62 -12.77 10.24 -13.04
CA LEU A 62 -13.72 9.16 -12.77
C LEU A 62 -15.15 9.69 -12.68
N LYS A 63 -15.35 10.87 -12.08
CA LYS A 63 -16.66 11.54 -12.00
C LYS A 63 -17.16 12.01 -13.36
N LEU A 64 -16.31 12.61 -14.19
CA LEU A 64 -16.69 13.05 -15.54
C LEU A 64 -17.13 11.88 -16.44
N VAL A 65 -16.34 10.81 -16.47
CA VAL A 65 -16.64 9.62 -17.29
C VAL A 65 -17.96 9.01 -16.86
N ARG A 66 -18.14 8.90 -15.55
CA ARG A 66 -19.33 8.44 -14.85
C ARG A 66 -20.59 9.25 -15.15
N ASP A 67 -20.50 10.58 -15.10
CA ASP A 67 -21.61 11.48 -15.44
C ASP A 67 -21.94 11.36 -16.93
N SER A 68 -20.93 11.17 -17.78
CA SER A 68 -21.08 10.98 -19.23
C SER A 68 -21.66 9.60 -19.60
N TRP A 69 -21.45 8.58 -18.77
CA TRP A 69 -22.02 7.23 -18.93
C TRP A 69 -23.50 7.16 -18.56
N SER A 70 -23.95 8.03 -17.65
CA SER A 70 -25.33 8.03 -17.14
C SER A 70 -26.25 8.98 -17.92
N SER A 71 -25.71 9.93 -18.69
CA SER A 71 -26.49 10.75 -19.61
C SER A 71 -26.77 10.02 -20.92
N SER A 72 -28.05 9.98 -21.35
CA SER A 72 -28.46 9.47 -22.66
C SER A 72 -28.06 10.36 -23.85
N GLU A 73 -27.37 11.47 -23.61
CA GLU A 73 -26.79 12.31 -24.66
C GLU A 73 -25.26 12.15 -24.63
N PRO A 74 -24.67 11.41 -25.58
CA PRO A 74 -23.22 11.35 -25.71
C PRO A 74 -22.70 12.72 -26.14
N PHE A 75 -21.46 13.02 -25.74
CA PHE A 75 -20.64 14.15 -26.19
C PHE A 75 -21.03 14.61 -27.61
N SER A 76 -21.38 15.89 -27.75
CA SER A 76 -21.94 16.42 -29.01
C SER A 76 -21.08 16.04 -30.23
N GLU A 77 -21.72 15.68 -31.34
CA GLU A 77 -21.12 15.19 -32.60
C GLU A 77 -20.03 16.10 -33.23
N ALA A 78 -19.76 17.27 -32.65
CA ALA A 78 -18.80 18.24 -33.15
C ALA A 78 -17.36 18.03 -32.65
N ASP A 79 -17.14 17.30 -31.54
CA ASP A 79 -15.86 17.33 -30.84
C ASP A 79 -15.01 16.06 -31.03
N ARG A 80 -13.95 16.18 -31.82
CA ARG A 80 -12.84 15.22 -31.82
C ARG A 80 -12.20 15.22 -30.43
N THR A 81 -12.57 14.25 -29.60
CA THR A 81 -12.07 14.16 -28.23
C THR A 81 -10.74 13.42 -28.22
N THR A 82 -9.73 14.04 -27.61
CA THR A 82 -8.40 13.43 -27.45
C THR A 82 -8.10 13.29 -25.97
N PHE A 83 -7.97 12.04 -25.51
CA PHE A 83 -7.55 11.71 -24.16
C PHE A 83 -6.04 11.53 -24.12
N VAL A 84 -5.38 12.17 -23.16
CA VAL A 84 -3.96 11.96 -22.89
C VAL A 84 -3.80 11.46 -21.47
N PHE A 85 -3.32 10.24 -21.34
CA PHE A 85 -3.07 9.56 -20.07
C PHE A 85 -1.58 9.51 -19.81
N GLU A 86 -1.13 10.17 -18.76
CA GLU A 86 0.19 9.89 -18.20
C GLU A 86 0.08 8.65 -17.32
N ILE A 87 0.79 7.61 -17.69
CA ILE A 87 0.76 6.35 -16.98
C ILE A 87 1.78 6.44 -15.85
N ASP A 88 1.28 6.27 -14.64
CA ASP A 88 2.10 6.00 -13.47
C ASP A 88 2.98 4.76 -13.76
N PRO A 89 4.33 4.88 -13.75
CA PRO A 89 5.23 3.76 -13.97
C PRO A 89 5.05 2.62 -12.96
N GLU A 90 4.51 2.91 -11.78
CA GLU A 90 4.18 1.89 -10.78
C GLU A 90 2.84 1.21 -11.05
N MET A 91 1.98 1.83 -11.89
CA MET A 91 0.63 1.39 -12.21
C MET A 91 -0.14 1.02 -10.93
N SER A 92 -0.46 2.03 -10.13
CA SER A 92 -1.40 1.90 -9.02
C SER A 92 -2.76 1.36 -9.47
N VAL A 93 -3.55 0.84 -8.52
CA VAL A 93 -4.93 0.38 -8.81
C VAL A 93 -5.77 1.49 -9.42
N SER A 94 -5.62 2.72 -8.92
CA SER A 94 -6.26 3.90 -9.51
C SER A 94 -5.87 4.11 -10.95
N CYS A 95 -4.57 4.11 -11.26
CA CYS A 95 -4.10 4.25 -12.64
C CYS A 95 -4.66 3.15 -13.54
N ALA A 96 -4.64 1.89 -13.08
CA ALA A 96 -5.16 0.75 -13.83
C ALA A 96 -6.67 0.86 -14.10
N LEU A 97 -7.46 1.17 -13.06
CA LEU A 97 -8.90 1.38 -13.20
C LEU A 97 -9.21 2.58 -14.11
N ALA A 98 -8.47 3.70 -14.01
CA ALA A 98 -8.62 4.84 -14.92
C ALA A 98 -8.41 4.41 -16.37
N LEU A 99 -7.28 3.76 -16.63
CA LEU A 99 -6.88 3.37 -17.97
C LEU A 99 -7.94 2.45 -18.57
N TRP A 100 -8.34 1.43 -17.81
CA TRP A 100 -9.37 0.49 -18.23
C TRP A 100 -10.70 1.18 -18.52
N VAL A 101 -11.26 1.92 -17.54
CA VAL A 101 -12.54 2.63 -17.67
C VAL A 101 -12.53 3.56 -18.88
N SER A 102 -11.40 4.21 -19.15
CA SER A 102 -11.28 5.16 -20.26
C SER A 102 -11.22 4.45 -21.62
N VAL A 103 -10.49 3.34 -21.72
CA VAL A 103 -10.48 2.51 -22.94
C VAL A 103 -11.86 1.91 -23.18
N HIS A 104 -12.50 1.38 -22.13
CA HIS A 104 -13.85 0.84 -22.22
C HIS A 104 -14.86 1.91 -22.66
N ALA A 105 -14.81 3.11 -22.07
CA ALA A 105 -15.64 4.25 -22.47
C ALA A 105 -15.43 4.61 -23.95
N ALA A 106 -14.17 4.69 -24.39
CA ALA A 106 -13.84 4.98 -25.77
C ALA A 106 -14.35 3.90 -26.73
N ALA A 107 -14.37 2.64 -26.30
CA ALA A 107 -14.89 1.53 -27.09
C ALA A 107 -16.43 1.51 -27.18
N GLU A 108 -17.14 1.77 -26.07
CA GLU A 108 -18.60 1.69 -25.97
C GLU A 108 -19.34 2.95 -26.45
N ILE A 109 -18.85 4.16 -26.14
CA ILE A 109 -19.59 5.44 -26.32
C ILE A 109 -19.42 6.01 -27.73
N ALA A 110 -18.39 5.60 -28.47
CA ALA A 110 -17.99 6.27 -29.71
C ALA A 110 -18.45 5.63 -31.04
N PRO A 111 -19.62 4.98 -31.22
CA PRO A 111 -20.07 4.58 -32.56
C PRO A 111 -20.27 5.76 -33.55
N GLY A 112 -20.16 7.02 -33.12
CA GLY A 112 -20.25 8.22 -33.97
C GLY A 112 -19.17 9.30 -33.76
N ASN A 113 -18.30 9.17 -32.74
CA ASN A 113 -17.30 10.20 -32.38
C ASN A 113 -15.87 9.70 -32.66
N VAL A 114 -15.00 10.56 -33.21
CA VAL A 114 -13.58 10.22 -33.40
C VAL A 114 -12.83 10.49 -32.10
N THR A 115 -12.76 9.47 -31.24
CA THR A 115 -11.96 9.48 -30.01
C THR A 115 -10.51 9.09 -30.31
N ARG A 116 -9.56 9.87 -29.81
CA ARG A 116 -8.13 9.52 -29.82
C ARG A 116 -7.65 9.30 -28.40
N MET A 117 -6.93 8.21 -28.17
CA MET A 117 -6.25 7.97 -26.90
C MET A 117 -4.75 8.03 -27.13
N LEU A 118 -4.06 8.83 -26.33
CA LEU A 118 -2.62 8.85 -26.23
C LEU A 118 -2.25 8.47 -24.81
N THR A 119 -1.29 7.57 -24.68
CA THR A 119 -0.66 7.31 -23.40
C THR A 119 0.78 7.78 -23.43
N VAL A 120 1.26 8.26 -22.30
CA VAL A 120 2.61 8.77 -22.11
C VAL A 120 3.20 8.03 -20.92
N SER A 121 4.31 7.35 -21.17
CA SER A 121 5.06 6.62 -20.14
C SER A 121 6.54 6.90 -20.29
N TYR A 122 7.25 6.86 -19.17
CA TYR A 122 8.71 6.94 -19.12
C TYR A 122 9.39 5.59 -19.39
N THR A 123 8.63 4.51 -19.52
CA THR A 123 9.12 3.16 -19.80
C THR A 123 8.69 2.69 -21.19
N ASP A 124 9.54 1.88 -21.80
CA ASP A 124 9.23 1.24 -23.08
C ASP A 124 8.08 0.23 -22.87
N VAL A 125 6.95 0.57 -23.48
CA VAL A 125 5.74 -0.24 -23.63
C VAL A 125 4.85 -0.32 -22.38
N ASP A 126 3.78 0.47 -22.38
CA ASP A 126 2.61 0.14 -21.58
C ASP A 126 1.87 -1.03 -22.24
N GLN A 127 2.35 -2.24 -21.93
CA GLN A 127 1.71 -3.45 -22.41
C GLN A 127 0.27 -3.57 -21.90
N ALA A 128 -0.09 -2.93 -20.79
CA ALA A 128 -1.46 -2.98 -20.29
C ALA A 128 -2.41 -2.22 -21.21
N PHE A 129 -2.04 -1.01 -21.65
CA PHE A 129 -2.80 -0.28 -22.67
C PHE A 129 -2.90 -1.05 -23.98
N VAL A 130 -1.79 -1.62 -24.47
CA VAL A 130 -1.79 -2.41 -25.71
C VAL A 130 -2.75 -3.61 -25.59
N ARG A 131 -2.63 -4.39 -24.51
CA ARG A 131 -3.51 -5.55 -24.25
C ARG A 131 -4.97 -5.15 -24.11
N LEU A 132 -5.27 -4.03 -23.46
CA LEU A 132 -6.63 -3.50 -23.36
C LEU A 132 -7.23 -3.15 -24.73
N VAL A 133 -6.48 -2.42 -25.55
CA VAL A 133 -6.92 -2.02 -26.90
C VAL A 133 -7.17 -3.25 -27.78
N GLU A 134 -6.27 -4.23 -27.71
CA GLU A 134 -6.41 -5.52 -28.41
C GLU A 134 -7.59 -6.35 -27.88
N HIS A 135 -7.83 -6.35 -26.56
CA HIS A 135 -8.97 -7.01 -25.93
C HIS A 135 -10.31 -6.49 -26.46
N TYR A 136 -10.42 -5.18 -26.69
CA TYR A 136 -11.60 -4.57 -27.33
C TYR A 136 -11.61 -4.70 -28.88
N GLY A 137 -10.64 -5.40 -29.47
CA GLY A 137 -10.61 -5.71 -30.90
C GLY A 137 -10.06 -4.59 -31.81
N TYR A 138 -9.34 -3.62 -31.26
CA TYR A 138 -8.72 -2.54 -32.01
C TYR A 138 -7.26 -2.85 -32.41
N GLU A 139 -6.72 -2.11 -33.40
CA GLU A 139 -5.32 -2.23 -33.80
C GLU A 139 -4.37 -1.75 -32.70
N SER A 140 -3.22 -2.42 -32.56
CA SER A 140 -2.22 -2.07 -31.55
C SER A 140 -1.78 -0.59 -31.68
N PRO A 141 -1.65 0.13 -30.56
CA PRO A 141 -1.23 1.53 -30.54
C PRO A 141 0.11 1.77 -31.26
N ARG A 142 0.21 2.90 -31.97
CA ARG A 142 1.47 3.32 -32.60
C ARG A 142 2.38 3.99 -31.57
N LEU A 143 3.59 3.46 -31.40
CA LEU A 143 4.61 4.06 -30.55
C LEU A 143 5.29 5.23 -31.26
N PHE A 144 5.41 6.36 -30.56
CA PHE A 144 6.21 7.49 -31.01
C PHE A 144 7.18 7.91 -29.90
N THR A 145 8.47 7.86 -30.17
CA THR A 145 9.51 8.35 -29.24
C THR A 145 9.81 9.82 -29.55
N HIS A 146 9.45 10.71 -28.62
CA HIS A 146 9.89 12.10 -28.72
C HIS A 146 11.31 12.23 -28.16
N ILE A 147 12.30 12.07 -29.03
CA ILE A 147 13.70 12.32 -28.68
C ILE A 147 13.89 13.83 -28.62
N ASN A 148 13.88 14.38 -27.40
CA ASN A 148 14.27 15.77 -27.20
C ASN A 148 15.78 15.90 -27.48
N ARG A 149 16.15 16.24 -28.72
CA ARG A 149 17.54 16.31 -29.19
C ARG A 149 18.35 17.44 -28.54
N THR A 150 17.77 18.23 -27.63
CA THR A 150 18.45 19.34 -26.92
C THR A 150 19.12 18.91 -25.61
N VAL A 151 19.06 17.63 -25.22
CA VAL A 151 19.62 17.14 -23.93
C VAL A 151 21.17 17.11 -23.90
N SER A 152 21.86 17.35 -25.03
CA SER A 152 23.34 17.36 -25.04
C SER A 152 23.97 18.50 -24.23
N ASP A 153 23.24 19.59 -23.96
CA ASP A 153 23.81 20.79 -23.34
C ASP A 153 23.72 20.80 -21.80
N THR A 154 23.09 19.81 -21.18
CA THR A 154 22.90 19.74 -19.71
C THR A 154 23.68 18.62 -19.02
N GLU A 155 24.53 17.85 -19.72
CA GLU A 155 25.36 16.84 -19.07
C GLU A 155 26.41 17.51 -18.16
N PRO A 156 26.47 17.15 -16.86
CA PRO A 156 27.48 17.66 -15.91
C PRO A 156 28.90 17.36 -16.39
N GLU A 157 29.86 18.17 -15.97
CA GLU A 157 31.27 17.97 -16.36
C GLU A 157 31.89 16.71 -15.74
N ASP A 158 31.38 16.28 -14.57
CA ASP A 158 31.84 15.10 -13.83
C ASP A 158 30.64 14.26 -13.37
N VAL A 159 30.21 13.31 -14.20
CA VAL A 159 29.22 12.28 -13.82
C VAL A 159 29.95 10.99 -13.46
N ARG A 160 29.81 10.54 -12.20
CA ARG A 160 30.45 9.30 -11.71
C ARG A 160 29.45 8.32 -11.14
N THR A 161 29.64 7.04 -11.46
CA THR A 161 29.05 5.92 -10.71
C THR A 161 30.12 5.32 -9.81
N ILE A 162 29.84 5.26 -8.51
CA ILE A 162 30.75 4.81 -7.45
C ILE A 162 30.22 3.49 -6.89
N TYR A 163 30.91 2.41 -7.23
CA TYR A 163 30.64 1.07 -6.75
C TYR A 163 31.33 0.84 -5.40
N CYS A 164 30.58 0.30 -4.44
CA CYS A 164 31.04 0.04 -3.08
C CYS A 164 30.79 -1.42 -2.70
N ALA A 165 31.74 -2.09 -2.05
CA ALA A 165 31.62 -3.50 -1.70
C ALA A 165 30.65 -3.77 -0.53
N SER A 166 30.28 -2.72 0.21
CA SER A 166 29.37 -2.81 1.37
C SER A 166 28.67 -1.48 1.65
N LYS A 167 27.58 -1.52 2.43
CA LYS A 167 26.88 -0.32 2.94
C LYS A 167 27.81 0.60 3.74
N SER A 168 28.70 0.04 4.56
CA SER A 168 29.67 0.82 5.34
C SER A 168 30.69 1.54 4.46
N GLU A 169 31.16 0.90 3.39
CA GLU A 169 32.06 1.55 2.43
C GLU A 169 31.34 2.63 1.62
N LEU A 170 30.09 2.37 1.22
CA LEU A 170 29.24 3.35 0.56
C LEU A 170 29.14 4.62 1.39
N ASN A 171 28.82 4.47 2.68
CA ASN A 171 28.68 5.60 3.58
C ASN A 171 29.95 6.43 3.66
N ARG A 172 31.06 5.76 3.98
CA ARG A 172 32.36 6.42 4.12
C ARG A 172 32.73 7.21 2.85
N LYS A 173 32.58 6.60 1.67
CA LYS A 173 32.87 7.25 0.38
C LYS A 173 31.91 8.40 0.05
N ALA A 174 30.65 8.29 0.44
CA ALA A 174 29.66 9.35 0.25
C ALA A 174 30.02 10.57 1.10
N ILE A 175 30.19 10.38 2.41
CA ILE A 175 30.54 11.44 3.38
C ILE A 175 31.87 12.11 2.99
N GLU A 176 32.94 11.34 2.76
CA GLU A 176 34.25 11.87 2.37
C GLU A 176 34.17 12.81 1.16
N ARG A 177 33.29 12.50 0.19
CA ARG A 177 33.11 13.34 -0.99
C ARG A 177 32.22 14.55 -0.70
N ILE A 178 31.11 14.38 0.00
CA ILE A 178 30.17 15.46 0.35
C ILE A 178 30.91 16.56 1.13
N GLU A 179 31.71 16.18 2.14
CA GLU A 179 32.49 17.10 2.97
C GLU A 179 33.63 17.79 2.20
N SER A 180 34.15 17.17 1.15
CA SER A 180 35.23 17.73 0.33
C SER A 180 34.78 18.81 -0.66
N LEU A 181 33.46 18.91 -0.91
CA LEU A 181 32.88 19.82 -1.90
C LEU A 181 32.34 21.08 -1.22
N GLN A 182 32.48 22.20 -1.92
CA GLN A 182 32.01 23.51 -1.45
C GLN A 182 30.88 23.99 -2.36
N GLY A 183 29.86 24.59 -1.78
CA GLY A 183 28.67 25.04 -2.51
C GLY A 183 27.42 24.30 -2.05
N LYS A 184 26.32 24.54 -2.76
CA LYS A 184 25.00 24.03 -2.41
C LYS A 184 24.80 22.61 -2.92
N GLN A 185 24.40 21.70 -2.03
CA GLN A 185 24.36 20.28 -2.29
C GLN A 185 22.98 19.67 -2.03
N ILE A 186 22.67 18.61 -2.77
CA ILE A 186 21.53 17.73 -2.50
C ILE A 186 21.97 16.27 -2.50
N VAL A 187 21.51 15.52 -1.50
CA VAL A 187 21.61 14.07 -1.42
C VAL A 187 20.22 13.49 -1.60
N VAL A 188 20.01 12.71 -2.67
CA VAL A 188 18.78 11.94 -2.90
C VAL A 188 19.03 10.51 -2.44
N ASP A 189 18.43 10.14 -1.32
CA ASP A 189 18.54 8.82 -0.70
C ASP A 189 17.33 7.95 -1.09
N ILE A 190 17.59 6.90 -1.86
CA ILE A 190 16.58 6.00 -2.44
C ILE A 190 16.70 4.64 -1.74
N ALA A 191 15.65 4.27 -0.98
CA ALA A 191 15.56 3.10 -0.08
C ALA A 191 16.18 3.31 1.32
N PRO A 192 15.43 3.94 2.25
CA PRO A 192 15.95 4.49 3.50
C PRO A 192 16.21 3.48 4.64
N CYS A 193 15.96 2.18 4.43
CA CYS A 193 15.85 1.21 5.53
C CYS A 193 17.11 1.06 6.40
N TYR A 194 18.29 1.49 5.92
CA TYR A 194 19.51 1.47 6.73
C TYR A 194 20.38 2.72 6.64
N LEU A 195 20.24 3.57 5.62
CA LEU A 195 21.18 4.68 5.38
C LEU A 195 20.88 5.94 6.20
N ALA A 196 19.66 6.09 6.71
CA ALA A 196 19.26 7.26 7.52
C ALA A 196 20.01 7.39 8.85
N LYS A 197 20.41 6.28 9.49
CA LYS A 197 21.27 6.26 10.70
C LYS A 197 22.77 6.35 10.37
N ILE A 198 23.12 6.30 9.09
CA ILE A 198 24.48 6.06 8.61
C ILE A 198 25.03 7.33 7.92
N LEU A 199 24.20 8.06 7.17
CA LEU A 199 24.46 9.44 6.74
C LEU A 199 24.21 10.38 7.92
N ASP A 200 25.06 10.27 8.95
CA ASP A 200 25.12 11.14 10.14
C ASP A 200 25.69 12.51 9.72
N LEU A 201 25.05 13.13 8.72
CA LEU A 201 25.33 14.49 8.31
C LEU A 201 24.89 15.42 9.44
N ASP A 202 25.67 16.46 9.70
CA ASP A 202 25.43 17.34 10.84
C ASP A 202 24.09 18.10 10.75
N ASP A 203 23.70 18.72 11.87
CA ASP A 203 22.44 19.48 12.00
C ASP A 203 22.34 20.70 11.04
N SER A 204 23.38 21.03 10.27
CA SER A 204 23.31 22.07 9.25
C SER A 204 22.57 21.63 7.98
N TRP A 205 22.35 20.32 7.82
CA TRP A 205 21.59 19.75 6.71
C TRP A 205 20.11 19.68 7.03
N LYS A 206 19.29 20.04 6.04
CA LYS A 206 17.85 19.90 6.13
C LYS A 206 17.43 18.53 5.60
N HIS A 207 16.90 17.72 6.50
CA HIS A 207 16.37 16.39 6.18
C HIS A 207 14.90 16.48 5.82
N ILE A 208 14.55 16.01 4.62
CA ILE A 208 13.20 16.02 4.08
C ILE A 208 12.90 14.60 3.62
N SER A 209 11.87 14.00 4.18
CA SER A 209 11.26 12.80 3.63
C SER A 209 10.11 13.22 2.73
N VAL A 210 10.10 12.73 1.49
CA VAL A 210 8.97 12.95 0.59
C VAL A 210 7.95 11.86 0.82
N ASP A 211 6.86 12.23 1.45
CA ASP A 211 5.58 11.56 1.27
C ASP A 211 4.86 12.24 0.10
N SER A 212 4.11 11.50 -0.71
CA SER A 212 3.66 11.89 -2.07
C SER A 212 2.81 13.17 -2.15
N ASP A 213 2.38 13.72 -1.03
CA ASP A 213 1.24 14.64 -0.97
C ASP A 213 1.65 16.11 -0.75
N ASP A 214 2.93 16.43 -0.51
CA ASP A 214 3.42 17.81 -0.32
C ASP A 214 4.17 18.33 -1.56
N ILE A 215 3.42 18.63 -2.62
CA ILE A 215 3.96 19.15 -3.88
C ILE A 215 4.67 20.49 -3.67
N GLU A 216 4.23 21.33 -2.72
CA GLU A 216 4.90 22.60 -2.45
C GLU A 216 6.31 22.36 -1.87
N MET A 217 6.44 21.43 -0.92
CA MET A 217 7.75 21.01 -0.40
C MET A 217 8.62 20.39 -1.49
N ILE A 218 8.08 19.48 -2.31
CA ILE A 218 8.81 18.89 -3.43
C ILE A 218 9.28 19.98 -4.39
N TRP A 219 8.41 20.93 -4.72
CA TRP A 219 8.77 22.06 -5.57
C TRP A 219 9.92 22.88 -4.97
N LYS A 220 9.84 23.23 -3.68
CA LYS A 220 10.89 23.98 -2.97
C LYS A 220 12.24 23.25 -2.97
N VAL A 221 12.23 21.94 -2.74
CA VAL A 221 13.43 21.11 -2.84
C VAL A 221 13.97 21.14 -4.27
N PHE A 222 13.17 20.78 -5.27
CA PHE A 222 13.70 20.62 -6.63
C PHE A 222 14.13 21.94 -7.28
N TYR A 223 13.55 23.08 -6.88
CA TYR A 223 14.00 24.40 -7.31
C TYR A 223 15.14 24.99 -6.48
N GLY A 224 15.58 24.29 -5.43
CA GLY A 224 16.67 24.73 -4.56
C GLY A 224 16.32 26.03 -3.86
N THR A 225 15.12 26.16 -3.31
CA THR A 225 14.70 27.40 -2.62
C THR A 225 15.18 27.48 -1.17
N PHE A 226 15.57 26.36 -0.57
CA PHE A 226 16.17 26.31 0.76
C PHE A 226 17.59 26.88 0.75
N GLU A 227 18.01 27.55 1.82
CA GLU A 227 19.40 28.03 1.92
C GLU A 227 20.35 26.90 2.31
N GLU A 228 19.83 25.93 3.06
CA GLU A 228 20.52 24.75 3.57
C GLU A 228 20.79 23.71 2.47
N ASN A 229 21.78 22.86 2.73
CA ASN A 229 21.96 21.63 1.95
C ASN A 229 20.84 20.65 2.30
N ILE A 230 20.40 19.85 1.32
CA ILE A 230 19.22 19.00 1.46
C ILE A 230 19.60 17.53 1.46
N VAL A 231 19.06 16.78 2.42
CA VAL A 231 18.94 15.32 2.33
C VAL A 231 17.49 14.98 2.01
N LEU A 232 17.24 14.55 0.78
CA LEU A 232 15.93 14.16 0.30
C LEU A 232 15.80 12.62 0.35
N ARG A 233 14.97 12.12 1.26
CA ARG A 233 14.63 10.69 1.30
C ARG A 233 13.40 10.45 0.46
N VAL A 234 13.49 9.48 -0.45
CA VAL A 234 12.41 9.13 -1.36
C VAL A 234 12.21 7.61 -1.40
N LEU A 235 10.96 7.20 -1.63
CA LEU A 235 10.63 5.80 -1.81
C LEU A 235 11.24 5.26 -3.13
N PRO A 236 11.55 3.95 -3.18
CA PRO A 236 11.81 3.28 -4.45
C PRO A 236 10.66 3.56 -5.43
N GLY A 237 10.97 4.14 -6.60
CA GLY A 237 9.94 4.49 -7.58
C GLY A 237 9.42 5.93 -7.52
N PHE A 238 9.97 6.78 -6.65
CA PHE A 238 9.73 8.22 -6.72
C PHE A 238 10.27 8.83 -8.04
N CYS A 239 9.37 9.45 -8.80
CA CYS A 239 9.65 10.21 -10.00
C CYS A 239 9.48 11.68 -9.66
N SER A 240 10.57 12.47 -9.71
CA SER A 240 10.41 13.89 -9.41
C SER A 240 9.49 14.58 -10.41
N PRO A 241 8.54 15.43 -9.95
CA PRO A 241 7.74 16.36 -10.74
C PRO A 241 8.52 17.52 -11.38
N PHE A 242 9.80 17.71 -11.06
CA PHE A 242 10.56 18.87 -11.50
C PHE A 242 12.02 18.52 -11.80
N PRO A 243 12.67 19.21 -12.74
CA PRO A 243 14.11 19.12 -12.88
C PRO A 243 14.81 19.75 -11.68
N LEU A 244 15.97 19.21 -11.28
CA LEU A 244 16.78 19.78 -10.19
C LEU A 244 17.42 21.09 -10.63
N HIS A 245 17.26 22.13 -9.81
CA HIS A 245 17.73 23.48 -10.08
C HIS A 245 18.37 24.11 -8.83
N GLY A 246 19.43 24.91 -9.03
CA GLY A 246 20.08 25.67 -7.97
C GLY A 246 21.06 24.89 -7.09
N TYR A 247 21.47 23.68 -7.50
CA TYR A 247 22.46 22.85 -6.80
C TYR A 247 23.78 22.79 -7.55
N ASP A 248 24.89 23.00 -6.84
CA ASP A 248 26.25 22.87 -7.37
C ASP A 248 26.67 21.40 -7.46
N HIS A 249 26.22 20.59 -6.50
CA HIS A 249 26.57 19.17 -6.40
C HIS A 249 25.33 18.30 -6.13
N VAL A 250 25.19 17.21 -6.89
CA VAL A 250 24.08 16.26 -6.78
C VAL A 250 24.62 14.88 -6.45
N HIS A 251 24.13 14.30 -5.35
CA HIS A 251 24.48 12.96 -4.90
C HIS A 251 23.22 12.10 -4.90
N VAL A 252 23.28 10.93 -5.53
CA VAL A 252 22.18 9.97 -5.52
C VAL A 252 22.69 8.68 -4.92
N ILE A 253 22.05 8.21 -3.86
CA ILE A 253 22.44 7.02 -3.12
C ILE A 253 21.32 6.00 -3.28
N ALA A 254 21.69 4.77 -3.68
CA ALA A 254 20.74 3.68 -3.78
C ALA A 254 21.33 2.39 -3.19
N GLU A 255 20.50 1.64 -2.47
CA GLU A 255 20.81 0.25 -2.14
C GLU A 255 20.73 -0.62 -3.39
N SER A 256 21.59 -1.62 -3.53
CA SER A 256 21.65 -2.52 -4.68
C SER A 256 20.49 -3.51 -4.69
N ASN A 257 20.02 -3.88 -3.50
CA ASN A 257 18.88 -4.77 -3.32
C ASN A 257 17.96 -4.19 -2.23
N PRO A 258 16.94 -3.38 -2.59
CA PRO A 258 16.01 -2.86 -1.63
C PRO A 258 15.14 -3.98 -1.05
N THR A 259 14.76 -3.82 0.21
CA THR A 259 13.70 -4.63 0.83
C THR A 259 12.35 -3.95 0.55
N THR A 260 11.49 -4.61 -0.20
CA THR A 260 10.17 -4.10 -0.57
C THR A 260 9.09 -5.10 -0.15
N LEU A 261 7.90 -4.59 0.17
CA LEU A 261 6.71 -5.43 0.31
C LEU A 261 6.19 -5.75 -1.08
N GLU A 262 6.04 -7.03 -1.41
CA GLU A 262 5.50 -7.49 -2.69
C GLU A 262 4.83 -8.86 -2.53
N THR A 263 3.96 -9.22 -3.48
CA THR A 263 3.46 -10.59 -3.62
C THR A 263 4.62 -11.51 -3.95
N ASP A 264 4.93 -12.40 -3.02
CA ASP A 264 5.90 -13.45 -3.23
C ASP A 264 5.25 -14.56 -4.04
N MET A 265 5.68 -14.76 -5.29
CA MET A 265 5.18 -15.80 -6.20
C MET A 265 5.29 -17.22 -5.62
N ALA A 266 6.15 -17.42 -4.62
CA ALA A 266 6.20 -18.68 -3.91
C ALA A 266 4.96 -18.82 -3.02
N THR A 267 4.76 -17.90 -2.09
CA THR A 267 3.65 -17.99 -1.14
C THR A 267 2.34 -17.49 -1.71
N ASN A 268 2.31 -16.78 -2.84
CA ASN A 268 1.20 -15.95 -3.32
C ASN A 268 0.70 -14.92 -2.29
N GLN A 269 1.59 -14.46 -1.41
CA GLN A 269 1.24 -13.61 -0.27
C GLN A 269 2.17 -12.40 -0.16
N LEU A 270 1.65 -11.33 0.45
CA LEU A 270 2.41 -10.11 0.70
C LEU A 270 3.57 -10.37 1.67
N THR A 271 4.79 -10.30 1.13
CA THR A 271 6.02 -10.64 1.83
C THR A 271 7.06 -9.54 1.66
N PHE A 272 7.61 -9.05 2.76
CA PHE A 272 8.80 -8.20 2.73
C PHE A 272 9.99 -9.04 2.26
N SER A 273 10.58 -8.70 1.12
CA SER A 273 11.72 -9.44 0.59
C SER A 273 12.75 -8.51 -0.05
N THR A 274 14.01 -8.91 0.06
CA THR A 274 15.12 -8.23 -0.60
C THR A 274 15.19 -8.67 -2.05
N ARG A 275 15.13 -7.72 -2.98
CA ARG A 275 15.20 -8.02 -4.42
C ARG A 275 16.11 -7.07 -5.17
N GLN A 276 16.50 -7.47 -6.37
CA GLN A 276 17.20 -6.60 -7.30
C GLN A 276 16.23 -5.57 -7.91
N TRP A 277 16.74 -4.37 -8.17
CA TRP A 277 16.05 -3.40 -9.02
C TRP A 277 15.89 -3.92 -10.44
N SER A 278 14.75 -3.64 -11.08
CA SER A 278 14.54 -3.84 -12.50
C SER A 278 15.27 -2.79 -13.33
N ILE A 279 15.50 -3.07 -14.62
CA ILE A 279 16.10 -2.12 -15.56
C ILE A 279 15.25 -0.84 -15.64
N GLN A 280 13.92 -0.95 -15.69
CA GLN A 280 13.01 0.20 -15.67
C GLN A 280 13.18 1.06 -14.41
N GLU A 281 13.33 0.44 -13.24
CA GLU A 281 13.57 1.19 -12.00
C GLU A 281 14.92 1.91 -12.01
N ARG A 282 15.97 1.23 -12.47
CA ARG A 282 17.31 1.83 -12.58
C ARG A 282 17.30 3.00 -13.56
N GLN A 283 16.60 2.86 -14.69
CA GLN A 283 16.39 3.97 -15.63
C GLN A 283 15.66 5.15 -14.98
N GLN A 284 14.66 4.89 -14.13
CA GLN A 284 13.98 5.94 -13.38
C GLN A 284 14.92 6.63 -12.38
N VAL A 285 15.70 5.89 -11.61
CA VAL A 285 16.74 6.45 -10.71
C VAL A 285 17.72 7.32 -11.50
N ARG A 286 18.09 6.88 -12.71
CA ARG A 286 18.99 7.63 -13.60
C ARG A 286 18.43 8.99 -14.02
N THR A 287 17.12 9.23 -13.94
CA THR A 287 16.53 10.53 -14.27
C THR A 287 16.97 11.63 -13.30
N HIS A 288 17.20 11.30 -12.02
CA HIS A 288 17.74 12.22 -11.01
C HIS A 288 19.16 12.70 -11.33
N LEU A 289 19.87 11.95 -12.19
CA LEU A 289 21.24 12.26 -12.64
C LEU A 289 21.28 13.04 -13.96
N ARG A 290 20.12 13.34 -14.56
CA ARG A 290 20.03 13.88 -15.94
C ARG A 290 19.06 15.03 -16.10
N ARG A 291 18.04 15.12 -15.25
CA ARG A 291 16.98 16.14 -15.36
C ARG A 291 17.36 17.38 -14.56
N PHE A 292 18.18 18.24 -15.16
CA PHE A 292 18.65 19.48 -14.53
C PHE A 292 18.04 20.71 -15.20
N GLY A 293 17.56 21.65 -14.38
CA GLY A 293 17.18 23.00 -14.81
C GLY A 293 18.41 23.92 -14.90
N THR A 294 19.38 23.70 -14.01
CA THR A 294 20.72 24.31 -14.04
C THR A 294 21.78 23.23 -13.98
N LYS A 295 22.79 23.30 -14.84
CA LYS A 295 23.88 22.32 -14.89
C LYS A 295 24.67 22.30 -13.58
N PRO A 296 24.69 21.19 -12.82
CA PRO A 296 25.54 21.08 -11.63
C PRO A 296 27.01 20.90 -12.04
N SER A 297 27.92 21.26 -11.14
CA SER A 297 29.36 21.06 -11.31
C SER A 297 29.72 19.57 -11.26
N THR A 298 29.10 18.83 -10.34
CA THR A 298 29.34 17.37 -10.22
C THR A 298 28.07 16.60 -9.94
N THR A 299 28.02 15.36 -10.43
CA THR A 299 26.96 14.41 -10.13
C THR A 299 27.56 13.05 -9.79
N ALA A 300 27.20 12.49 -8.62
CA ALA A 300 27.72 11.21 -8.15
C ALA A 300 26.57 10.26 -7.80
N PHE A 301 26.62 9.05 -8.35
CA PHE A 301 25.73 7.95 -8.00
C PHE A 301 26.47 6.90 -7.18
N TYR A 302 25.92 6.48 -6.04
CA TYR A 302 26.53 5.52 -5.12
C TYR A 302 25.66 4.28 -5.00
N VAL A 303 26.27 3.09 -5.10
CA VAL A 303 25.58 1.81 -4.93
C VAL A 303 26.44 0.80 -4.15
N ASP A 304 25.84 0.08 -3.21
CA ASP A 304 26.49 -0.92 -2.34
C ASP A 304 26.69 -2.27 -3.06
N ARG A 305 27.16 -2.20 -4.30
CA ARG A 305 27.52 -3.35 -5.12
C ARG A 305 28.96 -3.22 -5.60
N PRO A 306 29.81 -4.25 -5.48
CA PRO A 306 31.13 -4.23 -6.08
C PRO A 306 31.03 -4.18 -7.60
N LYS A 307 31.93 -3.43 -8.24
CA LYS A 307 32.04 -3.41 -9.69
C LYS A 307 32.50 -4.79 -10.15
N ARG A 308 31.73 -5.45 -11.01
CA ARG A 308 32.14 -6.71 -11.64
C ARG A 308 33.22 -6.41 -12.67
N GLU A 309 34.36 -7.09 -12.58
CA GLU A 309 35.49 -6.91 -13.51
C GLU A 309 35.22 -7.52 -14.90
N ASP A 310 34.29 -8.46 -14.97
CA ASP A 310 33.96 -9.32 -16.11
C ASP A 310 32.61 -8.99 -16.78
N ALA A 311 31.83 -8.09 -16.19
CA ALA A 311 30.54 -7.69 -16.75
C ALA A 311 30.71 -6.51 -17.71
N ASN A 312 30.46 -6.76 -19.01
CA ASN A 312 30.26 -5.68 -19.99
C ASN A 312 29.01 -4.83 -19.70
N LEU A 313 28.18 -5.23 -18.73
CA LEU A 313 26.95 -4.56 -18.32
C LEU A 313 27.18 -3.77 -17.03
N GLU A 314 26.96 -2.46 -17.09
CA GLU A 314 26.94 -1.61 -15.90
C GLU A 314 25.75 -1.95 -15.01
N TRP A 315 25.73 -1.47 -13.76
CA TRP A 315 24.56 -1.63 -12.89
C TRP A 315 23.27 -1.17 -13.57
N TRP A 316 23.30 -0.19 -14.46
CA TRP A 316 22.11 0.30 -15.16
C TRP A 316 21.40 -0.74 -16.04
N ASP A 317 22.12 -1.75 -16.54
CA ASP A 317 21.65 -2.67 -17.59
C ASP A 317 21.52 -4.13 -17.11
N ASP A 318 21.80 -4.39 -15.84
CA ASP A 318 21.70 -5.71 -15.21
C ASP A 318 20.37 -5.87 -14.44
N GLY A 319 19.83 -7.08 -14.32
CA GLY A 319 18.60 -7.36 -13.55
C GLY A 319 17.33 -7.59 -14.39
N PRO A 320 16.16 -7.76 -13.74
CA PRO A 320 14.89 -8.01 -14.44
C PRO A 320 14.52 -6.87 -15.38
N ALA A 321 14.02 -7.18 -16.58
CA ALA A 321 13.67 -6.14 -17.55
C ALA A 321 12.52 -5.24 -17.05
N LEU A 322 11.46 -5.85 -16.53
CA LEU A 322 10.24 -5.17 -16.13
C LEU A 322 10.18 -4.93 -14.62
N ARG A 323 9.70 -3.75 -14.23
CA ARG A 323 9.26 -3.46 -12.86
C ARG A 323 8.04 -4.32 -12.52
N ARG A 324 7.92 -4.69 -11.24
CA ARG A 324 6.68 -5.23 -10.68
C ARG A 324 5.70 -4.09 -10.39
N GLN A 325 4.57 -4.06 -11.09
CA GLN A 325 3.59 -2.98 -10.92
C GLN A 325 2.71 -3.22 -9.70
N ILE A 326 2.39 -2.15 -8.97
CA ILE A 326 1.60 -2.16 -7.72
C ILE A 326 0.26 -2.88 -7.92
N VAL A 327 -0.42 -2.64 -9.05
CA VAL A 327 -1.73 -3.26 -9.35
C VAL A 327 -1.71 -4.78 -9.22
N TRP A 328 -0.62 -5.45 -9.63
CA TRP A 328 -0.54 -6.92 -9.57
C TRP A 328 0.40 -7.44 -8.48
N SER A 329 1.33 -6.62 -7.99
CA SER A 329 2.31 -7.02 -6.97
C SER A 329 1.91 -6.70 -5.54
N LEU A 330 0.94 -5.80 -5.32
CA LEU A 330 0.51 -5.40 -3.98
C LEU A 330 -1.00 -5.48 -3.84
N ASN A 331 -1.71 -4.93 -4.83
CA ASN A 331 -3.12 -4.61 -4.69
C ASN A 331 -4.00 -5.39 -5.68
N LEU A 332 -3.54 -6.58 -6.07
CA LEU A 332 -4.23 -7.43 -7.04
C LEU A 332 -5.65 -7.79 -6.58
N GLY A 333 -5.80 -8.17 -5.31
CA GLY A 333 -7.12 -8.49 -4.75
C GLY A 333 -8.08 -7.30 -4.81
N ALA A 334 -7.59 -6.08 -4.55
CA ALA A 334 -8.42 -4.88 -4.67
C ALA A 334 -8.79 -4.57 -6.13
N PHE A 335 -7.85 -4.75 -7.06
CA PHE A 335 -8.13 -4.56 -8.48
C PHE A 335 -9.16 -5.58 -9.00
N ILE A 336 -9.00 -6.87 -8.67
CA ILE A 336 -9.97 -7.92 -9.01
C ILE A 336 -11.34 -7.60 -8.40
N ALA A 337 -11.41 -7.25 -7.11
CA ALA A 337 -12.66 -6.90 -6.44
C ALA A 337 -13.35 -5.70 -7.11
N ALA A 338 -12.58 -4.66 -7.47
CA ALA A 338 -13.11 -3.49 -8.16
C ALA A 338 -13.66 -3.83 -9.55
N VAL A 339 -12.93 -4.61 -10.37
CA VAL A 339 -13.39 -4.99 -11.72
C VAL A 339 -14.60 -5.93 -11.65
N THR A 340 -14.57 -6.92 -10.74
CA THR A 340 -15.67 -7.90 -10.60
C THR A 340 -16.96 -7.28 -10.05
N SER A 341 -16.87 -6.20 -9.27
CA SER A 341 -18.04 -5.48 -8.77
C SER A 341 -18.95 -4.90 -9.87
N LEU A 342 -18.45 -4.78 -11.11
CA LEU A 342 -19.22 -4.29 -12.25
C LEU A 342 -20.08 -5.39 -12.90
N GLY A 343 -20.02 -6.61 -12.37
CA GLY A 343 -20.91 -7.72 -12.70
C GLY A 343 -20.78 -8.19 -14.15
N SER A 344 -21.87 -8.74 -14.69
CA SER A 344 -21.89 -9.38 -16.02
C SER A 344 -21.69 -8.44 -17.21
N LYS A 345 -21.58 -7.12 -16.98
CA LYS A 345 -21.32 -6.12 -18.03
C LYS A 345 -19.87 -6.14 -18.53
N VAL A 346 -18.97 -6.74 -17.75
CA VAL A 346 -17.53 -6.75 -18.02
C VAL A 346 -17.03 -8.19 -17.90
N ASP A 347 -16.22 -8.62 -18.87
CA ASP A 347 -15.40 -9.82 -18.69
C ASP A 347 -14.25 -9.48 -17.74
N ALA A 348 -14.51 -9.59 -16.43
CA ALA A 348 -13.56 -9.21 -15.39
C ALA A 348 -12.25 -9.99 -15.50
N ALA A 349 -12.31 -11.26 -15.91
CA ALA A 349 -11.13 -12.09 -16.05
C ALA A 349 -10.24 -11.59 -17.20
N ALA A 350 -10.83 -11.31 -18.35
CA ALA A 350 -10.10 -10.77 -19.49
C ALA A 350 -9.51 -9.38 -19.21
N VAL A 351 -10.24 -8.51 -18.51
CA VAL A 351 -9.72 -7.20 -18.07
C VAL A 351 -8.55 -7.36 -17.12
N VAL A 352 -8.65 -8.23 -16.11
CA VAL A 352 -7.56 -8.46 -15.15
C VAL A 352 -6.30 -8.99 -15.86
N GLN A 353 -6.45 -9.90 -16.83
CA GLN A 353 -5.34 -10.40 -17.65
C GLN A 353 -4.66 -9.31 -18.49
N CYS A 354 -5.34 -8.18 -18.77
CA CYS A 354 -4.69 -7.06 -19.44
C CYS A 354 -3.66 -6.35 -18.53
N PHE A 355 -3.77 -6.44 -17.20
CA PHE A 355 -2.86 -5.76 -16.27
C PHE A 355 -1.87 -6.69 -15.58
N VAL A 356 -2.11 -7.99 -15.65
CA VAL A 356 -1.31 -9.00 -14.97
C VAL A 356 -0.47 -9.78 -15.98
N PRO A 357 0.85 -9.95 -15.75
CA PRO A 357 1.68 -10.81 -16.59
C PRO A 357 1.15 -12.25 -16.70
N GLU A 358 1.30 -12.85 -17.88
CA GLU A 358 0.91 -14.24 -18.12
C GLU A 358 1.57 -15.20 -17.11
N GLY A 359 0.79 -16.14 -16.59
CA GLY A 359 1.25 -17.17 -15.65
C GLY A 359 1.29 -16.74 -14.17
N ILE A 360 0.88 -15.51 -13.83
CA ILE A 360 0.78 -15.07 -12.43
C ILE A 360 -0.55 -15.48 -11.78
N ILE A 361 -1.65 -15.59 -12.54
CA ILE A 361 -2.97 -15.94 -11.99
C ILE A 361 -3.64 -17.01 -12.83
N ASN A 362 -4.18 -18.03 -12.17
CA ASN A 362 -5.21 -18.90 -12.73
C ASN A 362 -6.55 -18.49 -12.09
N LEU A 363 -7.19 -17.47 -12.66
CA LEU A 363 -8.45 -16.91 -12.11
C LEU A 363 -9.58 -17.95 -12.00
N GLU A 364 -9.53 -19.01 -12.81
CA GLU A 364 -10.46 -20.14 -12.75
C GLU A 364 -10.23 -21.08 -11.54
N GLN A 365 -9.01 -21.15 -11.00
CA GLN A 365 -8.68 -21.88 -9.77
C GLN A 365 -8.77 -20.98 -8.53
N ASP A 366 -8.50 -19.68 -8.69
CA ASP A 366 -8.49 -18.67 -7.63
C ASP A 366 -9.88 -18.03 -7.36
N GLY A 367 -10.96 -18.80 -7.56
CA GLY A 367 -12.36 -18.37 -7.35
C GLY A 367 -12.70 -17.90 -5.92
N HIS A 368 -11.70 -17.81 -5.04
CA HIS A 368 -11.74 -17.26 -3.70
C HIS A 368 -11.63 -15.72 -3.66
N LEU A 369 -11.18 -15.08 -4.75
CA LEU A 369 -10.97 -13.62 -4.80
C LEU A 369 -12.23 -12.82 -5.17
N THR A 370 -13.31 -13.49 -5.58
CA THR A 370 -14.61 -12.86 -5.83
C THR A 370 -15.38 -12.71 -4.51
N MET A 371 -15.25 -11.55 -3.86
CA MET A 371 -15.92 -11.25 -2.59
C MET A 371 -17.45 -11.15 -2.69
N ASN A 372 -18.05 -11.35 -3.88
CA ASN A 372 -19.50 -11.29 -4.15
C ASN A 372 -20.20 -10.14 -3.40
N LEU A 373 -19.56 -8.97 -3.38
CA LEU A 373 -20.03 -7.80 -2.65
C LEU A 373 -21.24 -7.20 -3.37
N GLU A 374 -22.31 -6.96 -2.63
CA GLU A 374 -23.53 -6.33 -3.16
C GLU A 374 -24.01 -5.23 -2.21
N GLY A 375 -24.84 -4.32 -2.75
CA GLY A 375 -25.53 -3.30 -1.94
C GLY A 375 -24.63 -2.45 -1.05
N ARG A 376 -24.92 -2.45 0.26
CA ARG A 376 -24.21 -1.65 1.26
C ARG A 376 -22.77 -2.11 1.46
N GLU A 377 -22.49 -3.41 1.43
CA GLU A 377 -21.14 -3.95 1.58
C GLU A 377 -20.23 -3.47 0.43
N LEU A 378 -20.73 -3.52 -0.80
CA LEU A 378 -19.98 -3.02 -1.95
C LEU A 378 -19.71 -1.51 -1.84
N THR A 379 -20.70 -0.74 -1.39
CA THR A 379 -20.58 0.70 -1.20
C THR A 379 -19.53 1.04 -0.14
N ALA A 380 -19.57 0.33 1.00
CA ALA A 380 -18.60 0.47 2.07
C ALA A 380 -17.18 0.12 1.60
N PHE A 381 -17.04 -1.02 0.93
CA PHE A 381 -15.76 -1.52 0.41
C PHE A 381 -15.11 -0.52 -0.54
N ALA A 382 -15.86 -0.02 -1.52
CA ALA A 382 -15.36 0.95 -2.50
C ALA A 382 -14.98 2.29 -1.84
N ALA A 383 -15.76 2.76 -0.87
CA ALA A 383 -15.49 3.99 -0.14
C ALA A 383 -14.21 3.92 0.71
N VAL A 384 -13.91 2.74 1.28
CA VAL A 384 -12.80 2.53 2.21
C VAL A 384 -11.50 2.21 1.50
N LEU A 385 -11.53 1.50 0.36
CA LEU A 385 -10.34 1.02 -0.35
C LEU A 385 -9.20 2.06 -0.50
N PRO A 386 -9.46 3.31 -0.94
CA PRO A 386 -8.40 4.31 -1.09
C PRO A 386 -7.74 4.71 0.25
N TRP A 387 -8.49 4.65 1.34
CA TRP A 387 -8.00 5.01 2.67
C TRP A 387 -7.08 3.95 3.27
N VAL A 388 -7.33 2.67 2.96
CA VAL A 388 -6.51 1.55 3.43
C VAL A 388 -5.42 1.16 2.41
N SER A 389 -4.98 2.12 1.59
CA SER A 389 -3.93 1.91 0.55
C SER A 389 -4.22 0.76 -0.41
N TYR A 390 -5.50 0.54 -0.72
CA TYR A 390 -6.02 -0.57 -1.54
C TYR A 390 -5.77 -1.96 -0.95
N ASP A 391 -5.61 -2.06 0.37
CA ASP A 391 -5.69 -3.35 1.05
C ASP A 391 -7.15 -3.84 1.08
N TYR A 392 -7.46 -4.78 0.19
CA TYR A 392 -8.79 -5.32 0.07
C TYR A 392 -9.27 -6.04 1.35
N ARG A 393 -8.35 -6.60 2.15
CA ARG A 393 -8.69 -7.36 3.36
C ARG A 393 -9.23 -6.41 4.42
N LEU A 394 -8.56 -5.27 4.61
CA LEU A 394 -9.00 -4.22 5.53
C LEU A 394 -10.29 -3.56 5.06
N ALA A 395 -10.42 -3.29 3.75
CA ALA A 395 -11.66 -2.76 3.19
C ALA A 395 -12.82 -3.75 3.37
N TYR A 396 -12.59 -5.04 3.13
CA TYR A 396 -13.61 -6.08 3.29
C TYR A 396 -13.96 -6.33 4.76
N LEU A 397 -13.01 -6.24 5.69
CA LEU A 397 -13.29 -6.26 7.13
C LEU A 397 -14.31 -5.20 7.54
N ILE A 398 -14.11 -3.97 7.07
CA ILE A 398 -15.01 -2.84 7.38
C ILE A 398 -16.36 -3.00 6.68
N ALA A 399 -16.34 -3.47 5.43
CA ALA A 399 -17.55 -3.59 4.60
C ALA A 399 -18.56 -4.63 5.11
N GLN A 400 -18.08 -5.71 5.73
CA GLN A 400 -18.94 -6.79 6.21
C GLN A 400 -19.98 -6.31 7.23
N GLU A 401 -21.25 -6.65 6.98
CA GLU A 401 -22.35 -6.32 7.88
C GLU A 401 -22.31 -7.19 9.14
N SER A 402 -22.58 -6.57 10.30
CA SER A 402 -22.77 -7.30 11.56
C SER A 402 -24.24 -7.74 11.67
N GLU A 403 -24.50 -9.00 12.06
CA GLU A 403 -25.86 -9.54 12.27
C GLU A 403 -26.71 -8.74 13.27
N THR A 404 -26.04 -8.02 14.16
CA THR A 404 -26.59 -6.99 15.02
C THR A 404 -25.94 -5.68 14.59
N GLU A 405 -26.72 -4.63 14.29
CA GLU A 405 -26.25 -3.27 13.96
C GLU A 405 -25.58 -2.61 15.18
N ASP A 406 -24.50 -3.22 15.65
CA ASP A 406 -23.70 -2.76 16.77
C ASP A 406 -22.67 -1.76 16.24
N ASP A 407 -22.98 -0.47 16.39
CA ASP A 407 -22.11 0.62 15.99
C ASP A 407 -20.70 0.49 16.59
N GLU A 408 -20.57 -0.16 17.76
CA GLU A 408 -19.29 -0.40 18.43
C GLU A 408 -18.41 -1.37 17.64
N VAL A 409 -19.02 -2.38 17.01
CA VAL A 409 -18.31 -3.35 16.16
C VAL A 409 -17.75 -2.66 14.91
N LEU A 410 -18.54 -1.81 14.26
CA LEU A 410 -18.07 -1.05 13.10
C LEU A 410 -16.95 -0.08 13.49
N GLN A 411 -17.09 0.60 14.62
CA GLN A 411 -16.04 1.50 15.12
C GLN A 411 -14.71 0.77 15.34
N VAL A 412 -14.73 -0.40 16.00
CA VAL A 412 -13.53 -1.20 16.24
C VAL A 412 -12.92 -1.71 14.92
N LYS A 413 -13.73 -2.11 13.94
CA LYS A 413 -13.22 -2.49 12.60
C LYS A 413 -12.46 -1.34 11.93
N ILE A 414 -13.02 -0.11 11.98
CA ILE A 414 -12.37 1.06 11.38
C ILE A 414 -11.08 1.41 12.12
N GLN A 415 -11.09 1.41 13.45
CA GLN A 415 -9.89 1.68 14.26
C GLN A 415 -8.79 0.63 13.99
N LEU A 416 -9.15 -0.66 13.95
CA LEU A 416 -8.21 -1.73 13.64
C LEU A 416 -7.59 -1.56 12.26
N ALA A 417 -8.41 -1.29 11.23
CA ALA A 417 -7.92 -1.05 9.89
C ALA A 417 -6.96 0.14 9.84
N ALA A 418 -7.29 1.24 10.51
CA ALA A 418 -6.42 2.41 10.58
C ALA A 418 -5.07 2.10 11.27
N VAL A 419 -5.09 1.36 12.39
CA VAL A 419 -3.88 0.94 13.10
C VAL A 419 -2.99 0.06 12.22
N ILE A 420 -3.58 -0.93 11.54
CA ILE A 420 -2.84 -1.85 10.67
C ILE A 420 -2.28 -1.11 9.45
N SER A 421 -3.07 -0.25 8.79
CA SER A 421 -2.65 0.51 7.61
C SER A 421 -1.45 1.42 7.86
N VAL A 422 -1.29 1.96 9.08
CA VAL A 422 -0.13 2.81 9.41
C VAL A 422 1.09 2.00 9.83
N GLY A 423 0.91 0.84 10.48
CA GLY A 423 2.04 -0.04 10.79
C GLY A 423 1.84 -1.08 11.90
N GLY A 424 0.68 -1.09 12.57
CA GLY A 424 0.40 -2.06 13.64
C GLY A 424 1.39 -1.94 14.80
N LEU A 425 2.11 -3.02 15.11
CA LEU A 425 3.09 -2.99 16.21
C LEU A 425 4.31 -2.11 15.96
N SER A 426 4.60 -1.69 14.71
CA SER A 426 5.72 -0.77 14.47
C SER A 426 5.47 0.64 15.00
N LEU A 427 4.23 0.95 15.41
CA LEU A 427 3.88 2.17 16.13
C LEU A 427 4.54 2.25 17.52
N PHE A 428 5.00 1.13 18.07
CA PHE A 428 5.50 1.02 19.43
C PHE A 428 6.95 0.59 19.46
N ASP A 429 7.71 1.21 20.36
CA ASP A 429 9.07 0.81 20.70
C ASP A 429 9.10 0.10 22.04
N PHE A 430 9.62 -1.12 21.99
CA PHE A 430 9.82 -1.99 23.14
C PHE A 430 11.30 -1.85 23.49
N ASP A 431 11.64 -0.76 24.20
CA ASP A 431 13.01 -0.31 24.52
C ASP A 431 13.89 -1.41 25.15
N LYS A 432 13.27 -2.43 25.75
CA LYS A 432 13.91 -3.66 26.23
C LYS A 432 13.13 -4.85 25.72
N SER A 433 13.84 -5.94 25.41
CA SER A 433 13.19 -7.18 25.01
C SER A 433 12.28 -7.65 26.14
N LEU A 434 11.05 -8.08 25.81
CA LEU A 434 10.18 -8.73 26.80
C LEU A 434 10.80 -10.05 27.32
N ASP A 435 11.76 -10.61 26.58
CA ASP A 435 12.51 -11.81 26.95
C ASP A 435 13.77 -11.52 27.79
N ASP A 436 14.08 -10.24 28.09
CA ASP A 436 15.20 -9.91 28.98
C ASP A 436 14.91 -10.44 30.40
N PRO A 437 15.91 -10.95 31.15
CA PRO A 437 15.71 -11.52 32.49
C PRO A 437 15.35 -10.50 33.58
N GLU A 438 15.51 -9.20 33.29
CA GLU A 438 15.00 -8.09 34.11
C GLU A 438 14.23 -7.11 33.21
N PRO A 439 13.13 -7.56 32.57
CA PRO A 439 12.38 -6.69 31.71
C PRO A 439 11.64 -5.69 32.60
N ALA A 440 11.52 -4.44 32.14
CA ALA A 440 10.78 -3.44 32.90
C ALA A 440 9.26 -3.77 32.92
N ASP A 441 8.77 -4.49 31.91
CA ASP A 441 7.38 -4.95 31.77
C ASP A 441 7.32 -6.43 31.42
N THR A 442 6.30 -7.14 31.91
CA THR A 442 5.93 -8.47 31.39
C THR A 442 4.94 -8.32 30.23
N LEU A 443 4.82 -9.33 29.36
CA LEU A 443 3.79 -9.35 28.31
C LEU A 443 2.38 -9.16 28.91
N GLU A 444 2.11 -9.78 30.05
CA GLU A 444 0.86 -9.63 30.80
C GLU A 444 0.61 -8.16 31.18
N ALA A 445 1.61 -7.44 31.69
CA ALA A 445 1.47 -6.01 32.02
C ALA A 445 1.19 -5.14 30.77
N VAL A 446 1.77 -5.50 29.62
CA VAL A 446 1.49 -4.81 28.35
C VAL A 446 0.06 -5.09 27.87
N ILE A 447 -0.41 -6.34 27.99
CA ILE A 447 -1.80 -6.71 27.66
C ILE A 447 -2.78 -5.99 28.59
N GLU A 448 -2.52 -5.96 29.90
CA GLU A 448 -3.34 -5.26 30.89
C GLU A 448 -3.40 -3.74 30.67
N ALA A 449 -2.39 -3.16 30.01
CA ALA A 449 -2.38 -1.75 29.64
C ALA A 449 -3.32 -1.41 28.46
N CYS A 450 -3.81 -2.41 27.72
CA CYS A 450 -4.75 -2.21 26.62
C CYS A 450 -6.06 -1.56 27.10
N THR A 451 -6.60 -0.65 26.29
CA THR A 451 -7.88 0.01 26.60
C THR A 451 -8.79 0.12 25.38
N GLY A 452 -10.01 0.62 25.60
CA GLY A 452 -11.04 0.77 24.58
C GLY A 452 -11.89 -0.49 24.41
N ASN A 453 -12.78 -0.46 23.41
CA ASN A 453 -13.76 -1.52 23.20
C ASN A 453 -13.11 -2.89 22.89
N SER A 454 -11.91 -2.91 22.29
CA SER A 454 -11.18 -4.14 21.94
C SER A 454 -10.23 -4.64 23.03
N ALA A 455 -10.23 -4.06 24.25
CA ALA A 455 -9.25 -4.40 25.28
C ALA A 455 -9.20 -5.89 25.63
N SER A 456 -10.36 -6.57 25.61
CA SER A 456 -10.48 -8.01 25.87
C SER A 456 -9.91 -8.92 24.78
N LEU A 457 -9.40 -8.36 23.68
CA LEU A 457 -8.76 -9.10 22.59
C LEU A 457 -7.24 -8.91 22.59
N GLY A 458 -6.67 -8.13 23.53
CA GLY A 458 -5.26 -7.75 23.51
C GLY A 458 -4.27 -8.93 23.55
N ASP A 459 -4.69 -10.07 24.11
CA ASP A 459 -3.96 -11.33 24.17
C ASP A 459 -4.14 -12.23 22.92
N GLU A 460 -5.09 -11.92 22.06
CA GLU A 460 -5.38 -12.69 20.83
C GLU A 460 -4.38 -12.37 19.69
N GLY A 461 -3.36 -11.55 19.93
CA GLY A 461 -2.21 -11.38 19.05
C GLY A 461 -1.90 -9.95 18.63
N ASN A 462 -0.97 -9.81 17.68
CA ASN A 462 -0.28 -8.55 17.40
C ASN A 462 -1.21 -7.42 16.93
N MET A 463 -2.25 -7.74 16.13
CA MET A 463 -3.17 -6.73 15.60
C MET A 463 -4.03 -6.11 16.72
N TRP A 464 -4.52 -6.95 17.64
CA TRP A 464 -5.35 -6.51 18.75
C TRP A 464 -4.56 -5.78 19.82
N LEU A 465 -3.36 -6.26 20.13
CA LEU A 465 -2.42 -5.60 21.03
C LEU A 465 -2.11 -4.17 20.54
N ALA A 466 -1.79 -4.02 19.25
CA ALA A 466 -1.50 -2.72 18.66
C ALA A 466 -2.68 -1.74 18.80
N LEU A 467 -3.91 -2.21 18.56
CA LEU A 467 -5.11 -1.40 18.72
C LEU A 467 -5.34 -0.99 20.19
N GLY A 468 -5.22 -1.93 21.13
CA GLY A 468 -5.39 -1.67 22.55
C GLY A 468 -4.38 -0.66 23.12
N LEU A 469 -3.13 -0.72 22.67
CA LEU A 469 -2.08 0.24 23.02
C LEU A 469 -2.32 1.61 22.37
N TRP A 470 -2.76 1.67 21.12
CA TRP A 470 -3.08 2.95 20.47
C TRP A 470 -4.24 3.67 21.18
N ASN A 471 -5.29 2.94 21.55
CA ASN A 471 -6.40 3.46 22.36
C ASN A 471 -5.90 4.03 23.69
N ARG A 472 -4.94 3.35 24.35
CA ARG A 472 -4.33 3.80 25.60
C ARG A 472 -3.61 5.13 25.43
N VAL A 473 -2.82 5.28 24.38
CA VAL A 473 -2.15 6.56 24.05
C VAL A 473 -3.17 7.68 23.85
N GLY A 474 -4.25 7.42 23.09
CA GLY A 474 -5.29 8.41 22.85
C GLY A 474 -6.05 8.84 24.12
N LYS A 475 -6.27 7.90 25.04
CA LYS A 475 -6.88 8.14 26.35
C LYS A 475 -5.98 9.00 27.26
N ASP A 476 -4.69 8.69 27.30
CA ASP A 476 -3.72 9.39 28.15
C ASP A 476 -3.41 10.82 27.65
N SER A 477 -3.45 11.02 26.33
CA SER A 477 -3.09 12.30 25.68
C SER A 477 -4.27 13.25 25.42
N VAL A 478 -5.50 12.87 25.81
CA VAL A 478 -6.73 13.66 25.58
C VAL A 478 -6.91 14.00 24.08
N ASN A 479 -7.05 12.97 23.24
CA ASN A 479 -7.50 13.02 21.84
C ASN A 479 -6.51 13.59 20.79
N PHE A 480 -5.24 13.17 20.78
CA PHE A 480 -4.25 13.44 19.70
C PHE A 480 -4.12 14.90 19.23
N SER A 481 -4.62 15.85 20.03
CA SER A 481 -4.76 17.26 19.68
C SER A 481 -3.60 18.11 20.18
N GLN A 482 -2.82 17.56 21.11
CA GLN A 482 -1.65 18.22 21.69
C GLN A 482 -0.40 17.73 20.97
N VAL A 483 0.48 18.65 20.58
CA VAL A 483 1.80 18.28 20.03
C VAL A 483 2.75 18.09 21.22
N PRO A 484 3.25 16.87 21.49
CA PRO A 484 4.22 16.64 22.55
C PRO A 484 5.59 17.24 22.18
N ASP A 485 6.42 17.49 23.19
CA ASP A 485 7.80 17.98 23.01
C ASP A 485 8.72 16.94 22.34
N SER A 486 8.31 15.67 22.27
CA SER A 486 9.03 14.56 21.65
C SER A 486 8.09 13.68 20.83
N ASP A 487 8.56 13.21 19.67
CA ASP A 487 7.83 12.25 18.81
C ASP A 487 7.72 10.84 19.44
N SER A 488 8.40 10.58 20.55
CA SER A 488 8.30 9.32 21.29
C SER A 488 7.65 9.56 22.65
N VAL A 489 6.41 9.12 22.82
CA VAL A 489 5.60 9.33 24.05
C VAL A 489 5.52 8.06 24.90
N PRO A 490 5.65 8.17 26.24
CA PRO A 490 5.52 7.02 27.12
C PRO A 490 4.04 6.58 27.25
N ILE A 491 3.80 5.28 27.38
CA ILE A 491 2.47 4.72 27.67
C ILE A 491 2.32 4.56 29.19
N SER A 492 1.20 5.03 29.77
CA SER A 492 1.05 5.02 31.23
C SER A 492 0.95 3.60 31.79
N GLY A 493 1.90 3.25 32.66
CA GLY A 493 1.93 1.99 33.41
C GLY A 493 2.91 0.96 32.86
N ILE A 494 3.55 1.22 31.71
CA ILE A 494 4.55 0.35 31.09
C ILE A 494 5.73 1.16 30.54
N SER A 495 6.86 0.51 30.29
CA SER A 495 8.05 1.10 29.68
C SER A 495 7.97 1.28 28.15
N VAL A 496 6.96 0.69 27.50
CA VAL A 496 6.71 0.83 26.06
C VAL A 496 6.45 2.29 25.69
N ARG A 497 7.05 2.73 24.58
CA ARG A 497 6.88 4.08 24.03
C ARG A 497 6.15 4.02 22.68
N ALA A 498 5.29 4.99 22.40
CA ALA A 498 4.60 5.10 21.13
C ALA A 498 5.22 6.19 20.26
N ASN A 499 5.27 5.95 18.94
CA ASN A 499 5.57 7.00 17.97
C ASN A 499 4.33 7.89 17.80
N TRP A 500 4.46 9.16 18.19
CA TRP A 500 3.35 10.11 18.20
C TRP A 500 2.86 10.44 16.79
N SER A 501 3.76 10.78 15.87
CA SER A 501 3.39 11.11 14.49
C SER A 501 2.61 9.99 13.81
N SER A 502 3.03 8.73 13.97
CA SER A 502 2.28 7.59 13.45
C SER A 502 0.94 7.39 14.18
N CYS A 503 0.87 7.60 15.51
CA CYS A 503 -0.42 7.54 16.22
C CYS A 503 -1.41 8.63 15.77
N VAL A 504 -0.92 9.83 15.44
CA VAL A 504 -1.72 10.91 14.83
C VAL A 504 -2.19 10.50 13.44
N GLN A 505 -1.33 9.90 12.61
CA GLN A 505 -1.73 9.36 11.30
C GLN A 505 -2.85 8.33 11.42
N VAL A 506 -2.79 7.42 12.40
CA VAL A 506 -3.88 6.46 12.69
C VAL A 506 -5.18 7.21 13.01
N HIS A 507 -5.11 8.23 13.87
CA HIS A 507 -6.29 9.02 14.23
C HIS A 507 -6.90 9.75 13.03
N GLU A 508 -6.09 10.38 12.18
CA GLU A 508 -6.55 11.06 10.97
C GLU A 508 -7.13 10.07 9.95
N LEU A 509 -6.51 8.90 9.79
CA LEU A 509 -7.02 7.84 8.93
C LEU A 509 -8.38 7.30 9.43
N TRP A 510 -8.52 7.10 10.74
CA TRP A 510 -9.81 6.76 11.35
C TRP A 510 -10.89 7.82 11.07
N LYS A 511 -10.55 9.13 11.14
CA LYS A 511 -11.48 10.20 10.76
C LYS A 511 -11.87 10.10 9.28
N GLY A 512 -10.88 9.92 8.43
CA GLY A 512 -11.02 9.87 6.98
C GLY A 512 -11.96 8.76 6.56
N ILE A 513 -11.71 7.54 7.04
CA ILE A 513 -12.57 6.38 6.77
C ILE A 513 -14.00 6.62 7.27
N SER A 514 -14.17 7.10 8.51
CA SER A 514 -15.50 7.35 9.08
C SER A 514 -16.27 8.39 8.27
N SER A 515 -15.58 9.44 7.81
CA SER A 515 -16.18 10.52 6.99
C SER A 515 -16.54 10.01 5.60
N ALA A 516 -15.71 9.17 4.99
CA ALA A 516 -15.99 8.56 3.70
C ALA A 516 -17.21 7.63 3.77
N LEU A 517 -17.34 6.82 4.81
CA LEU A 517 -18.53 5.99 5.04
C LEU A 517 -19.79 6.85 5.25
N ALA A 518 -19.69 7.91 6.06
CA ALA A 518 -20.81 8.82 6.30
C ALA A 518 -21.27 9.55 5.03
N ALA A 519 -20.35 9.96 4.16
CA ALA A 519 -20.66 10.55 2.86
C ALA A 519 -21.45 9.56 1.97
N ASN A 520 -21.16 8.26 2.10
CA ASN A 520 -21.86 7.17 1.40
C ASN A 520 -23.15 6.71 2.11
N GLY A 521 -23.67 7.47 3.07
CA GLY A 521 -24.91 7.14 3.79
C GLY A 521 -24.77 6.00 4.80
N ILE A 522 -23.55 5.60 5.14
CA ILE A 522 -23.28 4.57 6.14
C ILE A 522 -23.03 5.27 7.47
N HIS A 523 -23.98 5.16 8.40
CA HIS A 523 -23.86 5.73 9.73
C HIS A 523 -22.67 5.12 10.48
N THR A 524 -21.82 5.99 11.03
CA THR A 524 -20.72 5.63 11.92
C THR A 524 -20.91 6.39 13.24
N VAL A 525 -20.89 5.69 14.38
CA VAL A 525 -20.85 6.35 15.68
C VAL A 525 -19.40 6.54 16.04
N ARG A 526 -18.92 7.77 15.90
CA ARG A 526 -17.56 8.12 16.33
C ARG A 526 -17.59 8.53 17.79
N ARG A 527 -17.19 7.64 18.69
CA ARG A 527 -16.99 7.96 20.11
C ARG A 527 -15.57 8.45 20.35
N GLU A 528 -15.38 9.36 21.30
CA GLU A 528 -14.05 9.74 21.72
C GLU A 528 -13.39 8.58 22.46
N LEU A 529 -12.07 8.40 22.30
CA LEU A 529 -11.32 7.30 22.93
C LEU A 529 -11.44 7.33 24.47
N THR A 530 -11.63 8.52 25.05
CA THR A 530 -11.87 8.72 26.48
C THR A 530 -13.21 8.17 26.96
N THR A 531 -14.18 7.97 26.06
CA THR A 531 -15.53 7.49 26.37
C THR A 531 -15.71 5.98 26.20
N GLU A 532 -14.75 5.30 25.56
CA GLU A 532 -14.69 3.84 25.45
C GLU A 532 -14.24 3.23 26.79
N THR A 533 -15.21 3.05 27.68
CA THR A 533 -14.98 2.57 29.05
C THR A 533 -15.36 1.11 29.25
N GLN A 534 -16.07 0.50 28.31
CA GLN A 534 -16.55 -0.87 28.37
C GLN A 534 -15.97 -1.68 27.22
N ALA A 535 -15.50 -2.89 27.50
CA ALA A 535 -15.10 -3.83 26.46
C ALA A 535 -16.33 -4.31 25.67
N LEU A 536 -16.11 -4.71 24.42
CA LEU A 536 -17.14 -5.33 23.59
C LEU A 536 -17.78 -6.52 24.31
N SER A 537 -19.07 -6.72 24.03
CA SER A 537 -19.74 -7.95 24.45
C SER A 537 -19.08 -9.18 23.81
N ARG A 538 -19.23 -10.36 24.42
CA ARG A 538 -18.75 -11.63 23.85
C ARG A 538 -19.25 -11.86 22.42
N ASN A 539 -20.49 -11.45 22.12
CA ASN A 539 -21.06 -11.52 20.78
C ASN A 539 -20.37 -10.56 19.81
N GLY A 540 -20.06 -9.33 20.26
CA GLY A 540 -19.27 -8.36 19.49
C GLY A 540 -17.87 -8.87 19.18
N CYS A 541 -17.16 -9.43 20.17
CA CYS A 541 -15.86 -10.07 19.98
C CYS A 541 -15.93 -11.22 18.97
N ARG A 542 -16.93 -12.12 19.09
CA ARG A 542 -17.13 -13.21 18.12
C ARG A 542 -17.41 -12.68 16.72
N ALA A 543 -18.30 -11.69 16.59
CA ALA A 543 -18.65 -11.10 15.29
C ALA A 543 -17.41 -10.51 14.61
N ILE A 544 -16.62 -9.70 15.32
CA ILE A 544 -15.39 -9.13 14.79
C ILE A 544 -14.38 -10.21 14.42
N GLY A 545 -14.19 -11.22 15.27
CA GLY A 545 -13.33 -12.37 14.97
C GLY A 545 -13.75 -13.09 13.69
N THR A 546 -15.06 -13.28 13.48
CA THR A 546 -15.60 -13.88 12.25
C THR A 546 -15.35 -13.01 11.03
N HIS A 547 -15.55 -11.69 11.14
CA HIS A 547 -15.29 -10.76 10.03
C HIS A 547 -13.81 -10.70 9.67
N LEU A 548 -12.93 -10.70 10.67
CA LEU A 548 -11.49 -10.71 10.49
C LEU A 548 -11.04 -12.01 9.83
N PHE A 549 -11.52 -13.16 10.31
CA PHE A 549 -11.26 -14.45 9.67
C PHE A 549 -11.69 -14.47 8.20
N LYS A 550 -12.91 -14.02 7.87
CA LYS A 550 -13.38 -13.96 6.48
C LYS A 550 -12.52 -13.05 5.61
N ALA A 551 -12.07 -11.92 6.16
CA ALA A 551 -11.22 -10.97 5.45
C ALA A 551 -9.81 -11.50 5.16
N TYR A 552 -9.31 -12.41 5.99
CA TYR A 552 -7.96 -12.98 5.93
C TYR A 552 -7.97 -14.48 5.62
N LEU A 553 -9.04 -15.01 5.01
CA LEU A 553 -9.21 -16.45 4.79
C LEU A 553 -8.04 -17.05 3.98
N SER A 554 -7.56 -16.33 2.96
CA SER A 554 -6.40 -16.74 2.17
C SER A 554 -5.08 -16.72 2.94
N GLN A 555 -5.07 -16.20 4.16
CA GLN A 555 -3.90 -16.10 5.05
C GLN A 555 -4.12 -16.85 6.36
N LEU A 556 -5.05 -17.79 6.35
CA LEU A 556 -5.23 -18.72 7.44
C LEU A 556 -4.00 -19.62 7.56
N VAL A 557 -3.45 -19.67 8.77
CA VAL A 557 -2.37 -20.57 9.14
C VAL A 557 -2.82 -21.51 10.24
N MET A 558 -2.28 -22.72 10.21
CA MET A 558 -2.52 -23.74 11.21
C MET A 558 -1.20 -24.21 11.78
N ARG A 559 -1.11 -24.32 13.10
CA ARG A 559 -0.07 -25.07 13.77
C ARG A 559 -0.59 -26.46 14.13
N GLY A 560 0.04 -27.50 13.60
CA GLY A 560 -0.24 -28.89 13.96
C GLY A 560 0.48 -29.33 15.24
N PRO A 561 0.18 -30.54 15.76
CA PRO A 561 0.70 -31.05 17.03
C PRO A 561 2.20 -31.49 16.98
N TRP A 562 3.02 -30.90 16.11
CA TRP A 562 4.40 -31.34 15.89
C TRP A 562 5.35 -30.82 17.00
N PRO A 563 6.22 -31.69 17.55
CA PRO A 563 6.99 -31.37 18.75
C PRO A 563 8.26 -30.53 18.52
N ASP A 564 8.86 -30.53 17.33
CA ASP A 564 10.28 -30.18 17.20
C ASP A 564 10.60 -28.78 16.61
N GLU A 565 9.67 -28.07 15.96
CA GLU A 565 9.83 -26.66 15.56
C GLU A 565 8.49 -25.91 15.56
N VAL A 566 8.51 -24.57 15.79
CA VAL A 566 7.32 -23.70 15.63
C VAL A 566 7.08 -23.49 14.12
N GLU A 567 6.60 -24.54 13.48
CA GLU A 567 6.23 -24.53 12.06
C GLU A 567 4.72 -24.33 11.93
N PHE A 568 4.35 -23.32 11.14
CA PHE A 568 2.96 -23.08 10.75
C PHE A 568 2.77 -23.49 9.30
N LEU A 569 1.64 -24.12 9.01
CA LEU A 569 1.22 -24.42 7.66
C LEU A 569 0.26 -23.33 7.18
N ASP A 570 0.62 -22.61 6.12
CA ASP A 570 -0.30 -21.77 5.38
C ASP A 570 -1.33 -22.67 4.69
N VAL A 571 -2.61 -22.52 5.04
CA VAL A 571 -3.66 -23.43 4.58
C VAL A 571 -3.92 -23.25 3.08
N SER A 572 -3.83 -22.02 2.57
CA SER A 572 -4.10 -21.71 1.16
C SER A 572 -3.03 -22.28 0.23
N THR A 573 -1.77 -22.20 0.64
CA THR A 573 -0.62 -22.51 -0.23
C THR A 573 0.11 -23.78 0.16
N ARG A 574 -0.25 -24.37 1.31
CA ARG A 574 0.37 -25.56 1.90
C ARG A 574 1.87 -25.38 2.13
N ARG A 575 2.31 -24.14 2.37
CA ARG A 575 3.71 -23.82 2.61
C ARG A 575 3.97 -23.64 4.10
N THR A 576 5.17 -24.04 4.51
CA THR A 576 5.64 -23.84 5.87
C THR A 576 6.10 -22.40 6.05
N ILE A 577 5.61 -21.77 7.12
CA ILE A 577 6.10 -20.50 7.65
C ILE A 577 6.86 -20.82 8.94
N THR A 578 8.12 -20.39 8.98
CA THR A 578 9.07 -20.75 10.03
C THR A 578 9.23 -19.58 10.99
N GLY A 579 8.55 -19.66 12.14
CA GLY A 579 8.70 -18.72 13.25
C GLY A 579 8.32 -17.26 12.97
N PHE A 580 8.78 -16.38 13.85
CA PHE A 580 8.41 -14.97 13.95
C PHE A 580 9.63 -14.06 13.87
N VAL A 581 9.46 -12.83 13.38
CA VAL A 581 10.43 -11.76 13.65
C VAL A 581 10.43 -11.42 15.14
N SER A 582 11.57 -10.94 15.66
CA SER A 582 11.74 -10.69 17.10
C SER A 582 10.59 -9.91 17.72
N LYS A 583 10.19 -8.77 17.14
CA LYS A 583 9.08 -7.94 17.66
C LYS A 583 7.73 -8.68 17.70
N ALA A 584 7.43 -9.48 16.68
CA ALA A 584 6.18 -10.23 16.62
C ALA A 584 6.18 -11.37 17.63
N GLY A 585 7.27 -12.14 17.70
CA GLY A 585 7.41 -13.26 18.62
C GLY A 585 7.37 -12.84 20.10
N MET A 586 8.02 -11.72 20.45
CA MET A 586 8.06 -11.20 21.82
C MET A 586 6.68 -10.78 22.36
N THR A 587 5.74 -10.46 21.48
CA THR A 587 4.42 -9.93 21.84
C THR A 587 3.31 -10.98 21.69
N LEU A 588 3.69 -12.25 21.65
CA LEU A 588 2.78 -13.38 21.61
C LEU A 588 2.97 -14.23 22.85
N ASP A 589 1.87 -14.65 23.45
CA ASP A 589 1.94 -15.63 24.53
C ASP A 589 2.40 -16.98 23.96
N SER A 590 3.63 -17.36 24.30
CA SER A 590 4.21 -18.61 23.81
C SER A 590 3.40 -19.84 24.22
N GLU A 591 2.72 -19.82 25.37
CA GLU A 591 1.87 -20.91 25.85
C GLU A 591 0.63 -21.08 24.96
N SER A 592 0.01 -19.97 24.55
CA SER A 592 -1.16 -19.96 23.65
C SER A 592 -0.90 -20.60 22.27
N ILE A 593 0.37 -20.72 21.87
CA ILE A 593 0.80 -21.25 20.58
C ILE A 593 1.44 -22.64 20.73
N GLN A 594 1.65 -23.17 21.94
CA GLN A 594 2.31 -24.46 22.12
C GLN A 594 1.56 -25.61 21.41
N PRO A 595 2.28 -26.65 20.94
CA PRO A 595 1.64 -27.82 20.35
C PRO A 595 0.63 -28.40 21.33
N SER A 596 -0.64 -28.41 20.93
CA SER A 596 -1.74 -29.00 21.70
C SER A 596 -2.44 -30.05 20.85
N TYR A 597 -3.29 -30.87 21.47
CA TYR A 597 -4.15 -31.80 20.73
C TYR A 597 -5.15 -31.09 19.81
N VAL A 598 -5.44 -29.82 20.09
CA VAL A 598 -6.28 -28.96 19.27
C VAL A 598 -5.41 -28.09 18.36
N PRO A 599 -5.66 -28.04 17.06
CA PRO A 599 -4.93 -27.17 16.15
C PRO A 599 -5.10 -25.70 16.55
N VAL A 600 -4.00 -24.96 16.54
CA VAL A 600 -4.02 -23.50 16.74
C VAL A 600 -4.14 -22.84 15.39
N PHE A 601 -5.18 -22.02 15.23
CA PHE A 601 -5.40 -21.22 14.03
C PHE A 601 -5.03 -19.78 14.27
N GLY A 602 -4.49 -19.16 13.22
CA GLY A 602 -4.29 -17.73 13.19
C GLY A 602 -4.25 -17.19 11.78
N ILE A 603 -4.15 -15.89 11.67
CA ILE A 603 -3.99 -15.14 10.44
C ILE A 603 -2.80 -14.21 10.57
N TYR A 604 -2.32 -13.72 9.44
CA TYR A 604 -1.23 -12.76 9.37
C TYR A 604 -1.55 -11.68 8.33
N HIS A 605 -1.02 -10.49 8.52
CA HIS A 605 -1.12 -9.39 7.57
C HIS A 605 0.10 -9.33 6.65
N HIS A 606 1.30 -9.57 7.19
CA HIS A 606 2.53 -9.59 6.42
C HIS A 606 3.48 -10.74 6.80
N LEU A 607 4.19 -11.24 5.79
CA LEU A 607 5.33 -12.11 5.96
C LEU A 607 6.64 -11.35 5.70
N ILE A 608 7.76 -11.94 6.12
CA ILE A 608 9.08 -11.47 5.74
C ILE A 608 9.94 -12.65 5.29
N ARG A 609 10.80 -12.42 4.29
CA ARG A 609 11.79 -13.39 3.84
C ARG A 609 13.16 -13.04 4.42
N LEU A 610 13.64 -13.86 5.35
CA LEU A 610 14.96 -13.72 5.99
C LEU A 610 15.77 -14.98 5.70
N ASP A 611 16.96 -14.82 5.09
CA ASP A 611 17.88 -15.92 4.77
C ASP A 611 17.22 -17.09 4.00
N GLY A 612 16.28 -16.75 3.11
CA GLY A 612 15.52 -17.73 2.31
C GLY A 612 14.34 -18.39 3.04
N LYS A 613 14.20 -18.17 4.35
CA LYS A 613 13.05 -18.60 5.15
C LYS A 613 11.94 -17.55 5.16
N VAL A 614 10.70 -18.00 5.35
CA VAL A 614 9.52 -17.12 5.46
C VAL A 614 9.10 -17.10 6.91
N CYS A 615 8.97 -15.91 7.50
CA CYS A 615 8.64 -15.70 8.90
C CYS A 615 7.44 -14.75 9.02
N PHE A 616 6.69 -14.86 10.11
CA PHE A 616 5.63 -13.91 10.44
C PHE A 616 6.23 -12.55 10.83
N LYS A 617 5.71 -11.48 10.23
CA LYS A 617 5.90 -10.12 10.74
C LYS A 617 4.85 -9.76 11.81
N ASP A 618 3.72 -10.44 11.75
CA ASP A 618 2.61 -10.35 12.68
C ASP A 618 1.79 -11.64 12.61
N TRP A 619 1.04 -11.93 13.67
CA TRP A 619 0.13 -13.05 13.78
C TRP A 619 -1.00 -12.69 14.75
N THR A 620 -2.19 -13.17 14.44
CA THR A 620 -3.38 -12.96 15.28
C THR A 620 -4.19 -14.24 15.31
N ARG A 621 -4.53 -14.69 16.50
CA ARG A 621 -5.26 -15.92 16.76
C ARG A 621 -6.67 -15.85 16.17
N VAL A 622 -7.13 -16.98 15.68
CA VAL A 622 -8.52 -17.19 15.28
C VAL A 622 -9.11 -18.28 16.16
N CYS A 623 -10.27 -18.00 16.76
CA CYS A 623 -11.00 -18.99 17.55
C CYS A 623 -11.33 -20.21 16.67
N PRO A 624 -10.95 -21.45 17.07
CA PRO A 624 -11.22 -22.66 16.30
C PRO A 624 -12.70 -22.83 15.92
N ARG A 625 -13.63 -22.45 16.82
CA ARG A 625 -15.08 -22.50 16.54
C ARG A 625 -15.49 -21.68 15.32
N ILE A 626 -14.82 -20.56 15.04
CA ILE A 626 -15.09 -19.73 13.85
C ILE A 626 -14.69 -20.47 12.57
N VAL A 627 -13.56 -21.19 12.63
CA VAL A 627 -13.06 -22.01 11.51
C VAL A 627 -14.01 -23.19 11.28
N ASP A 628 -14.41 -23.89 12.33
CA ASP A 628 -15.36 -25.01 12.27
C ASP A 628 -16.71 -24.57 11.69
N ASP A 629 -17.27 -23.47 12.18
CA ASP A 629 -18.52 -22.89 11.67
C ASP A 629 -18.40 -22.59 10.16
N TRP A 630 -17.25 -22.07 9.71
CA TRP A 630 -17.02 -21.79 8.30
C TRP A 630 -16.94 -23.06 7.45
N ILE A 631 -16.20 -24.08 7.90
CA ILE A 631 -16.09 -25.38 7.20
C ILE A 631 -17.47 -26.01 7.05
N LEU A 632 -18.25 -26.07 8.13
CA LEU A 632 -19.60 -26.64 8.12
C LEU A 632 -20.52 -25.92 7.12
N ASN A 633 -20.43 -24.59 7.06
CA ASN A 633 -21.27 -23.78 6.17
C ASN A 633 -20.82 -23.79 4.71
N ASN A 634 -19.57 -24.16 4.42
CA ASN A 634 -18.99 -24.14 3.08
C ASN A 634 -18.66 -25.53 2.52
N ARG A 635 -19.14 -26.59 3.17
CA ARG A 635 -18.85 -28.00 2.87
C ARG A 635 -19.02 -28.38 1.39
N ASP A 636 -20.07 -27.88 0.74
CA ASP A 636 -20.34 -28.18 -0.67
C ASP A 636 -19.45 -27.39 -1.66
N ARG A 637 -18.71 -26.39 -1.17
CA ARG A 637 -17.83 -25.48 -1.94
C ARG A 637 -16.33 -25.65 -1.62
N SER A 638 -15.99 -26.38 -0.55
CA SER A 638 -14.67 -26.37 0.09
C SER A 638 -13.72 -27.50 -0.33
N GLY A 639 -13.94 -28.15 -1.48
CA GLY A 639 -13.32 -29.43 -1.84
C GLY A 639 -11.80 -29.59 -1.61
N GLU A 640 -11.00 -28.51 -1.62
CA GLU A 640 -9.56 -28.55 -1.30
C GLU A 640 -9.20 -28.21 0.16
N TYR A 641 -9.91 -27.28 0.82
CA TYR A 641 -9.72 -26.90 2.23
C TYR A 641 -10.24 -27.98 3.18
N GLU A 642 -11.35 -28.61 2.82
CA GLU A 642 -11.93 -29.73 3.54
C GLU A 642 -10.94 -30.90 3.57
N SER A 643 -10.18 -31.15 2.49
CA SER A 643 -9.13 -32.18 2.52
C SER A 643 -7.96 -31.84 3.47
N VAL A 644 -7.54 -30.58 3.60
CA VAL A 644 -6.40 -30.23 4.48
C VAL A 644 -6.83 -30.04 5.93
N ILE A 645 -8.09 -29.74 6.21
CA ILE A 645 -8.57 -29.61 7.60
C ILE A 645 -9.21 -30.92 8.07
N GLU A 646 -10.02 -31.61 7.25
CA GLU A 646 -10.59 -32.92 7.61
C GLU A 646 -9.58 -34.07 7.56
N THR A 647 -8.51 -34.04 6.76
CA THR A 647 -7.48 -35.11 6.83
C THR A 647 -6.76 -35.11 8.18
N TYR A 648 -6.77 -33.99 8.90
CA TYR A 648 -6.20 -33.86 10.24
C TYR A 648 -7.23 -34.15 11.35
N ASP A 649 -8.52 -33.96 11.06
CA ASP A 649 -9.63 -34.37 11.95
C ASP A 649 -9.96 -35.89 11.83
N LYS A 650 -9.45 -36.57 10.79
CA LYS A 650 -9.65 -38.01 10.50
C LYS A 650 -8.54 -38.93 10.98
N ASP A 651 -7.58 -38.47 11.79
CA ASP A 651 -6.72 -39.42 12.51
C ASP A 651 -7.57 -40.15 13.57
N GLU A 652 -8.20 -41.26 13.19
CA GLU A 652 -9.12 -42.09 13.99
C GLU A 652 -8.49 -42.63 15.30
N THR A 653 -7.21 -42.34 15.54
CA THR A 653 -6.51 -42.68 16.78
C THR A 653 -6.63 -41.61 17.88
N LEU A 654 -7.14 -40.41 17.56
CA LEU A 654 -7.31 -39.31 18.51
C LEU A 654 -8.79 -39.09 18.86
N PRO A 655 -9.15 -38.97 20.16
CA PRO A 655 -10.51 -38.68 20.57
C PRO A 655 -10.92 -37.28 20.08
N ARG A 656 -12.13 -37.16 19.53
CA ARG A 656 -12.74 -35.86 19.19
C ARG A 656 -12.69 -34.95 20.41
N PRO A 657 -12.10 -33.75 20.32
CA PRO A 657 -12.06 -32.83 21.45
C PRO A 657 -13.48 -32.40 21.83
N ASP A 658 -13.80 -32.48 23.11
CA ASP A 658 -15.01 -31.89 23.67
C ASP A 658 -14.75 -30.39 23.86
N TYR A 659 -15.14 -29.60 22.87
CA TYR A 659 -14.84 -28.15 22.81
C TYR A 659 -15.67 -27.32 23.80
N ASP A 660 -16.49 -27.93 24.66
CA ASP A 660 -17.29 -27.23 25.66
C ASP A 660 -16.51 -26.86 26.94
N GLU A 661 -15.30 -27.39 27.13
CA GLU A 661 -14.48 -27.14 28.33
C GLU A 661 -13.44 -26.01 28.22
N TYR A 662 -13.23 -25.43 27.03
CA TYR A 662 -12.31 -24.29 26.84
C TYR A 662 -13.08 -23.04 26.41
N ASN A 663 -13.50 -22.23 27.39
CA ASN A 663 -14.07 -20.88 27.24
C ASN A 663 -13.36 -19.91 28.17
#